data_AF-A0A1A9AMW6-F1
#
_entry.id   AF-A0A1A9AMW6-F1
#
_cell.length_a   1.000
_cell.length_b   1.000
_cell.length_c   1.000
_cell.angle_alpha   90.00
_cell.angle_beta   90.00
_cell.angle_gamma   90.00
#
_symmetry.space_group_name_H-M   'P 1'
#
loop_
_entity.id
_entity.type
_entity.pdbx_description
1 polymer ?
#
loop_
_entity_poly.entity_id
_entity_poly.type
_entity_poly.pdbx_seq_one_letter_code
_entity_poly.pdbx_strand_id
1 'polypeptide(L)'
;MSNNITDFTLTKLAGKYTFIKESNLYKFYQKIDELYEKVETTKPNDTSIFSGIGDPDVISFLIKLSNFWKGLVKQDFSGKDIANSKVKHCIYLKYWLYDKLIINGFNEYDANMIFDFLKKNKNGYMTAIISGKTCNFYKLSLNDCYNTKNLYDYYELLYDADIKIYDDIAKENKYLTYFKNGIDLYNSSKVICFGNQNEYCHEFNEYAKIRNKDQTKTALLSCKEKVLSSLNKNDTPITGESIKKGEIPSYTLDLHLKELLKKEQIDDKLPLHKYYELLTNKHKTNRSNGCDSSKNKHTIENTVLCKLLGSVKNILESWDPDFSSHDKLDSNKLCTYFNYWLYDKLRFIQSHPCEFDTFYFLWNEFALEKSKKGKTCLNKNYYGFNIEQLENKTKLFHFLEYYGNIRDKLKEDNNNYKRDYCYYIQSMFELYKAMVYNNISNAYSEELWLFKKMFWGNNEVFFLKKKCPNMCLDLVFDVKYKTLCPLDEKPSILDEKIDLNICETAQEYIFQDLNTSSVYNKLNREIITDNYYSFCSKLLPFSSKYCGIYGLCVKLARNIKDLSYMKNKERTDRCDYIIHWMYDKIRNILKIDTNGIYDTNALREFFKVGYEIIHTFGASDCLYNTTNVNFEEQKEKKQLHDYFKDYDKISCGDTHNSMKCEKFCEYVKHINVLYGKHIDKCCYCFKSGGCMDRCPDYFKCDDTYNPHNLFKAPKCKEYEKLSGGMEKVQKPQFADYHVTWLTEHSGKIKEKPLLMMEKMEFGSTPEMESSRTPENVCDKITCDPFYVGALGVFGFMGFLLLSFIFYKFTPLGSYFHNKDAKKKNIYFQQSEEQFLEDEFEFNRSNMENGRMRLAYHQA
;
A
#
# COMPACT_ATOMS: atom_id res chain seq x y z
N MET A 1 -5.77 25.55 8.31
CA MET A 1 -6.01 26.68 9.23
C MET A 1 -5.39 26.30 10.57
N SER A 2 -4.37 27.03 11.02
CA SER A 2 -3.74 26.83 12.33
C SER A 2 -4.69 27.37 13.40
N ASN A 3 -5.49 26.52 14.03
CA ASN A 3 -6.28 26.93 15.18
C ASN A 3 -5.32 27.28 16.34
N ASN A 4 -5.52 28.42 16.99
CA ASN A 4 -4.74 28.78 18.17
C ASN A 4 -5.10 27.82 19.31
N ILE A 5 -4.14 27.03 19.78
CA ILE A 5 -4.34 25.95 20.77
C ILE A 5 -4.93 26.50 22.08
N THR A 6 -4.63 27.76 22.40
CA THR A 6 -5.18 28.48 23.55
C THR A 6 -6.69 28.66 23.48
N ASP A 7 -7.35 28.45 22.34
CA ASP A 7 -8.81 28.59 22.18
C ASP A 7 -9.63 27.43 22.73
N PHE A 8 -8.98 26.31 23.07
CA PHE A 8 -9.64 25.10 23.55
C PHE A 8 -9.30 24.78 25.00
N THR A 9 -8.88 25.76 25.81
CA THR A 9 -8.75 25.57 27.27
C THR A 9 -10.10 25.23 27.88
N LEU A 10 -10.11 24.49 29.00
CA LEU A 10 -11.37 24.02 29.59
C LEU A 10 -12.29 25.20 29.95
N THR A 11 -11.72 26.31 30.43
CA THR A 11 -12.44 27.54 30.73
C THR A 11 -13.09 28.15 29.49
N LYS A 12 -12.41 28.17 28.33
CA LYS A 12 -12.98 28.67 27.07
C LYS A 12 -14.08 27.74 26.56
N LEU A 13 -13.87 26.42 26.61
CA LEU A 13 -14.89 25.44 26.24
C LEU A 13 -16.15 25.59 27.11
N ALA A 14 -15.99 25.74 28.44
CA ALA A 14 -17.11 25.96 29.35
C ALA A 14 -17.79 27.33 29.18
N GLY A 15 -17.05 28.34 28.75
CA GLY A 15 -17.60 29.63 28.33
C GLY A 15 -18.50 29.50 27.10
N LYS A 16 -18.14 28.59 26.18
CA LYS A 16 -18.90 28.34 24.94
C LYS A 16 -20.10 27.41 25.15
N TYR A 17 -19.93 26.32 25.88
CA TYR A 17 -20.94 25.29 26.06
C TYR A 17 -21.27 25.11 27.54
N THR A 18 -22.50 25.48 27.91
CA THR A 18 -22.95 25.51 29.32
C THR A 18 -22.97 24.14 29.98
N PHE A 19 -23.26 23.07 29.23
CA PHE A 19 -23.28 21.70 29.75
C PHE A 19 -21.92 21.27 30.34
N ILE A 20 -20.81 21.85 29.88
CA ILE A 20 -19.46 21.55 30.39
C ILE A 20 -19.35 22.02 31.85
N LYS A 21 -20.02 23.11 32.24
CA LYS A 21 -20.02 23.60 33.63
C LYS A 21 -20.64 22.61 34.61
N GLU A 22 -21.53 21.75 34.12
CA GLU A 22 -22.17 20.70 34.90
C GLU A 22 -21.30 19.44 35.03
N SER A 23 -20.28 19.30 34.18
CA SER A 23 -19.39 18.14 34.16
C SER A 23 -18.54 18.01 35.43
N ASN A 24 -18.26 16.77 35.82
CA ASN A 24 -17.38 16.47 36.95
C ASN A 24 -15.95 16.99 36.74
N LEU A 25 -15.44 16.93 35.50
CA LEU A 25 -14.13 17.46 35.14
C LEU A 25 -14.06 18.96 35.43
N TYR A 26 -15.05 19.74 34.99
CA TYR A 26 -15.05 21.19 35.20
C TYR A 26 -15.14 21.56 36.68
N LYS A 27 -16.04 20.93 37.44
CA LYS A 27 -16.18 21.18 38.89
C LYS A 27 -14.88 20.86 39.64
N PHE A 28 -14.23 19.75 39.30
CA PHE A 28 -12.93 19.39 39.87
C PHE A 28 -11.85 20.39 39.47
N TYR A 29 -11.79 20.77 38.19
CA TYR A 29 -10.82 21.72 37.66
C TYR A 29 -10.91 23.05 38.40
N GLN A 30 -12.11 23.61 38.58
CA GLN A 30 -12.32 24.88 39.31
C GLN A 30 -11.78 24.81 40.74
N LYS A 31 -12.08 23.73 41.48
CA LYS A 31 -11.57 23.55 42.85
C LYS A 31 -10.04 23.45 42.89
N ILE A 32 -9.44 22.71 41.97
CA ILE A 32 -7.97 22.59 41.85
C ILE A 32 -7.37 23.96 41.53
N ASP A 33 -7.99 24.75 40.65
CA ASP A 33 -7.54 26.08 40.28
C ASP A 33 -7.58 27.05 41.48
N GLU A 34 -8.70 27.08 42.21
CA GLU A 34 -8.85 27.87 43.43
C GLU A 34 -7.80 27.52 44.49
N LEU A 35 -7.48 26.22 44.62
CA LEU A 35 -6.44 25.76 45.53
C LEU A 35 -5.05 26.21 45.07
N TYR A 36 -4.77 26.14 43.77
CA TYR A 36 -3.50 26.55 43.19
C TYR A 36 -3.26 28.07 43.33
N GLU A 37 -4.29 28.90 43.17
CA GLU A 37 -4.15 30.35 43.32
C GLU A 37 -3.89 30.80 44.75
N LYS A 38 -4.28 30.01 45.75
CA LYS A 38 -4.01 30.29 47.17
C LYS A 38 -2.60 29.84 47.62
N VAL A 39 -1.82 29.22 46.74
CA VAL A 39 -0.48 28.72 47.08
C VAL A 39 0.52 29.88 47.15
N GLU A 40 1.11 30.08 48.32
CA GLU A 40 2.21 31.03 48.50
C GLU A 40 3.47 30.54 47.76
N THR A 41 4.14 31.46 47.06
CA THR A 41 5.44 31.23 46.40
C THR A 41 6.58 31.37 47.39
N THR A 42 6.56 30.63 48.49
CA THR A 42 7.70 30.55 49.40
C THR A 42 8.79 29.69 48.75
N LYS A 43 9.97 30.27 48.52
CA LYS A 43 11.12 29.54 47.96
C LYS A 43 11.53 28.43 48.95
N PRO A 44 11.78 27.20 48.48
CA PRO A 44 12.29 26.15 49.35
C PRO A 44 13.66 26.53 49.92
N ASN A 45 13.96 26.04 51.13
CA ASN A 45 15.23 26.31 51.81
C ASN A 45 16.46 25.82 51.03
N ASP A 46 16.25 24.90 50.07
CA ASP A 46 17.28 24.39 49.18
C ASP A 46 16.94 24.71 47.73
N THR A 47 17.62 25.72 47.16
CA THR A 47 17.48 26.13 45.76
C THR A 47 18.32 25.27 44.81
N SER A 48 19.17 24.39 45.32
CA SER A 48 20.03 23.51 44.50
C SER A 48 19.22 22.53 43.65
N ILE A 49 17.96 22.25 44.02
CA ILE A 49 17.10 21.31 43.33
C ILE A 49 16.70 21.81 41.93
N PHE A 50 16.66 23.14 41.74
CA PHE A 50 16.39 23.78 40.45
C PHE A 50 17.66 24.03 39.62
N SER A 51 18.83 23.54 40.07
CA SER A 51 20.08 23.65 39.30
C SER A 51 19.94 23.00 37.92
N GLY A 52 20.29 23.75 36.87
CA GLY A 52 20.18 23.32 35.47
C GLY A 52 18.93 23.82 34.72
N ILE A 53 18.01 24.53 35.39
CA ILE A 53 16.89 25.24 34.74
C ILE A 53 17.27 26.71 34.58
N GLY A 54 17.32 27.20 33.34
CA GLY A 54 17.73 28.57 33.03
C GLY A 54 16.58 29.58 32.94
N ASP A 55 15.34 29.10 32.75
CA ASP A 55 14.17 29.95 32.54
C ASP A 55 13.52 30.34 33.89
N PRO A 56 13.45 31.65 34.23
CA PRO A 56 12.87 32.12 35.49
C PRO A 56 11.37 31.82 35.65
N ASP A 57 10.61 31.80 34.55
CA ASP A 57 9.17 31.53 34.56
C ASP A 57 8.90 30.05 34.82
N VAL A 58 9.74 29.16 34.25
CA VAL A 58 9.72 27.72 34.54
C VAL A 58 10.06 27.46 36.00
N ILE A 59 11.08 28.12 36.55
CA ILE A 59 11.44 27.99 37.97
C ILE A 59 10.29 28.45 38.88
N SER A 60 9.70 29.61 38.58
CA SER A 60 8.57 30.16 39.33
C SER A 60 7.37 29.20 39.32
N PHE A 61 7.04 28.66 38.14
CA PHE A 61 5.99 27.67 37.98
C PHE A 61 6.25 26.40 38.78
N LEU A 62 7.46 25.83 38.69
CA LEU A 62 7.82 24.63 39.44
C LEU A 62 7.79 24.84 40.95
N ILE A 63 8.22 26.00 41.46
CA ILE A 63 8.11 26.33 42.90
C ILE A 63 6.65 26.35 43.33
N LYS A 64 5.78 27.06 42.61
CA LYS A 64 4.34 27.12 42.93
C LYS A 64 3.70 25.73 42.85
N LEU A 65 4.04 24.95 41.83
CA LEU A 65 3.58 23.57 41.62
C LEU A 65 4.03 22.63 42.76
N SER A 66 5.26 22.80 43.25
CA SER A 66 5.81 22.05 44.39
C SER A 66 4.96 22.23 45.65
N ASN A 67 4.72 23.50 46.00
CA ASN A 67 3.95 23.87 47.17
C ASN A 67 2.49 23.41 47.05
N PHE A 68 1.95 23.46 45.82
CA PHE A 68 0.63 22.96 45.50
C PHE A 68 0.47 21.46 45.79
N TRP A 69 1.38 20.61 45.29
CA TRP A 69 1.29 19.16 45.53
C TRP A 69 1.37 18.78 47.00
N LYS A 70 2.20 19.47 47.77
CA LYS A 70 2.27 19.32 49.24
C LYS A 70 0.94 19.67 49.91
N GLY A 71 0.25 20.69 49.40
CA GLY A 71 -1.08 21.10 49.87
C GLY A 71 -2.17 20.08 49.55
N LEU A 72 -2.12 19.45 48.37
CA LEU A 72 -3.15 18.50 47.90
C LEU A 72 -3.32 17.28 48.81
N VAL A 73 -2.27 16.81 49.47
CA VAL A 73 -2.30 15.67 50.41
C VAL A 73 -3.34 15.88 51.52
N LYS A 74 -3.51 17.13 51.96
CA LYS A 74 -4.37 17.50 53.09
C LYS A 74 -5.81 17.79 52.68
N GLN A 75 -6.11 17.80 51.38
CA GLN A 75 -7.40 18.20 50.85
C GLN A 75 -8.34 17.00 50.74
N ASP A 76 -9.55 17.16 51.26
CA ASP A 76 -10.61 16.17 51.06
C ASP A 76 -11.43 16.49 49.80
N PHE A 77 -11.53 15.49 48.93
CA PHE A 77 -12.30 15.51 47.69
C PHE A 77 -13.52 14.58 47.76
N SER A 78 -13.95 14.16 48.96
CA SER A 78 -15.06 13.22 49.18
C SER A 78 -16.49 13.79 49.06
N GLY A 79 -16.64 15.07 48.71
CA GLY A 79 -17.95 15.75 48.62
C GLY A 79 -18.81 15.27 47.44
N LYS A 80 -20.14 15.33 47.60
CA LYS A 80 -21.15 14.87 46.62
C LYS A 80 -21.02 15.48 45.20
N ASP A 81 -20.36 16.62 45.05
CA ASP A 81 -20.24 17.36 43.78
C ASP A 81 -18.93 17.12 43.00
N ILE A 82 -17.98 16.36 43.56
CA ILE A 82 -16.66 16.13 42.95
C ILE A 82 -16.47 14.63 42.83
N ALA A 83 -16.94 14.09 41.69
CA ALA A 83 -16.76 12.71 41.21
C ALA A 83 -16.75 11.60 42.30
N ASN A 84 -17.82 10.81 42.36
CA ASN A 84 -17.90 9.58 43.16
C ASN A 84 -16.78 8.53 42.92
N SER A 85 -15.89 8.73 41.93
CA SER A 85 -14.77 7.84 41.64
C SER A 85 -13.42 8.50 41.91
N LYS A 86 -12.84 8.21 43.09
CA LYS A 86 -11.44 8.51 43.45
C LYS A 86 -10.41 8.04 42.40
N VAL A 87 -10.83 7.19 41.45
CA VAL A 87 -9.99 6.65 40.37
C VAL A 87 -9.69 7.71 39.31
N LYS A 88 -10.58 8.70 39.08
CA LYS A 88 -10.41 9.72 38.02
C LYS A 88 -9.62 10.97 38.45
N HIS A 89 -9.40 11.19 39.75
CA HIS A 89 -8.74 12.40 40.25
C HIS A 89 -7.32 12.61 39.70
N CYS A 90 -6.55 11.53 39.49
CA CYS A 90 -5.24 11.66 38.85
C CYS A 90 -5.36 12.09 37.38
N ILE A 91 -6.33 11.55 36.63
CA ILE A 91 -6.57 11.97 35.23
C ILE A 91 -6.90 13.46 35.19
N TYR A 92 -7.78 13.92 36.07
CA TYR A 92 -8.18 15.33 36.09
C TYR A 92 -7.05 16.26 36.54
N LEU A 93 -6.18 15.81 37.45
CA LEU A 93 -5.00 16.56 37.85
C LEU A 93 -3.98 16.66 36.70
N LYS A 94 -3.76 15.57 35.96
CA LYS A 94 -2.91 15.57 34.75
C LYS A 94 -3.47 16.48 33.67
N TYR A 95 -4.78 16.37 33.40
CA TYR A 95 -5.51 17.26 32.50
C TYR A 95 -5.28 18.73 32.86
N TRP A 96 -5.44 19.08 34.15
CA TRP A 96 -5.22 20.45 34.64
C TRP A 96 -3.77 20.91 34.44
N LEU A 97 -2.79 20.04 34.72
CA LEU A 97 -1.38 20.36 34.51
C LEU A 97 -1.11 20.65 33.02
N TYR A 98 -1.61 19.80 32.13
CA TYR A 98 -1.45 20.00 30.69
C TYR A 98 -2.08 21.32 30.24
N ASP A 99 -3.30 21.66 30.71
CA ASP A 99 -3.95 22.93 30.39
C ASP A 99 -3.16 24.13 30.91
N LYS A 100 -2.51 24.04 32.08
CA LYS A 100 -1.63 25.09 32.63
C LYS A 100 -0.37 25.31 31.82
N LEU A 101 0.23 24.25 31.26
CA LEU A 101 1.37 24.40 30.34
C LEU A 101 0.96 25.23 29.11
N ILE A 102 -0.25 25.01 28.59
CA ILE A 102 -0.80 25.77 27.45
C ILE A 102 -1.06 27.22 27.84
N ILE A 103 -1.74 27.44 28.98
CA ILE A 103 -2.17 28.77 29.44
C ILE A 103 -0.97 29.67 29.71
N ASN A 104 0.11 29.14 30.29
CA ASN A 104 1.32 29.90 30.58
C ASN A 104 2.18 30.18 29.33
N GLY A 105 1.81 29.62 28.17
CA GLY A 105 2.53 29.87 26.91
C GLY A 105 3.92 29.24 26.85
N PHE A 106 4.18 28.19 27.64
CA PHE A 106 5.45 27.48 27.64
C PHE A 106 5.72 26.80 26.30
N ASN A 107 6.96 26.88 25.82
CA ASN A 107 7.39 26.23 24.60
C ASN A 107 7.85 24.77 24.85
N GLU A 108 8.23 24.06 23.79
CA GLU A 108 8.67 22.66 23.87
C GLU A 108 9.88 22.45 24.80
N TYR A 109 10.83 23.40 24.83
CA TYR A 109 12.00 23.33 25.71
C TYR A 109 11.60 23.47 27.18
N ASP A 110 10.71 24.41 27.48
CA ASP A 110 10.20 24.66 28.83
C ASP A 110 9.42 23.43 29.34
N ALA A 111 8.53 22.87 28.51
CA ALA A 111 7.78 21.67 28.84
C ALA A 111 8.72 20.48 29.12
N ASN A 112 9.75 20.28 28.30
CA ASN A 112 10.74 19.23 28.51
C ASN A 112 11.49 19.41 29.83
N MET A 113 11.91 20.64 30.17
CA MET A 113 12.53 20.94 31.46
C MET A 113 11.60 20.62 32.63
N ILE A 114 10.32 21.02 32.53
CA ILE A 114 9.32 20.73 33.56
C ILE A 114 9.19 19.22 33.75
N PHE A 115 8.98 18.44 32.70
CA PHE A 115 8.80 16.99 32.81
C PHE A 115 10.07 16.26 33.27
N ASP A 116 11.25 16.68 32.83
CA ASP A 116 12.52 16.13 33.33
C ASP A 116 12.68 16.39 34.82
N PHE A 117 12.32 17.59 35.27
CA PHE A 117 12.28 17.92 36.68
C PHE A 117 11.28 17.05 37.45
N LEU A 118 10.07 16.81 36.90
CA LEU A 118 9.06 15.95 37.54
C LEU A 118 9.54 14.50 37.65
N LYS A 119 10.15 13.97 36.57
CA LYS A 119 10.67 12.61 36.50
C LYS A 119 11.82 12.39 37.48
N LYS A 120 12.74 13.35 37.58
CA LYS A 120 13.90 13.32 38.50
C LYS A 120 13.46 13.36 39.97
N ASN A 121 12.45 14.16 40.29
CA ASN A 121 12.01 14.40 41.67
C ASN A 121 10.75 13.62 42.07
N LYS A 122 10.39 12.54 41.34
CA LYS A 122 9.15 11.77 41.54
C LYS A 122 8.95 11.19 42.95
N ASN A 123 10.00 11.10 43.76
CA ASN A 123 9.98 10.57 45.12
C ASN A 123 10.22 11.71 46.13
N GLY A 124 9.32 11.89 47.10
CA GLY A 124 9.47 12.86 48.19
C GLY A 124 8.56 14.09 48.05
N TYR A 125 9.11 15.29 48.25
CA TYR A 125 8.34 16.54 48.38
C TYR A 125 7.54 16.95 47.12
N MET A 126 7.85 16.35 45.96
CA MET A 126 7.19 16.58 44.68
C MET A 126 6.21 15.46 44.26
N THR A 127 5.93 14.53 45.16
CA THR A 127 4.98 13.44 44.86
C THR A 127 3.56 13.98 44.87
N ALA A 128 2.90 14.03 43.71
CA ALA A 128 1.49 14.39 43.65
C ALA A 128 0.63 13.25 44.20
N ILE A 129 0.13 13.42 45.42
CA ILE A 129 -0.80 12.47 46.06
C ILE A 129 -2.15 13.15 46.13
N ILE A 130 -3.15 12.52 45.51
CA ILE A 130 -4.54 12.99 45.55
C ILE A 130 -5.46 11.85 45.93
N SER A 131 -6.36 12.11 46.88
CA SER A 131 -7.30 11.10 47.42
C SER A 131 -6.64 9.79 47.85
N GLY A 132 -5.44 9.87 48.42
CA GLY A 132 -4.67 8.72 48.92
C GLY A 132 -3.97 7.89 47.83
N LYS A 133 -3.92 8.37 46.58
CA LYS A 133 -3.19 7.73 45.49
C LYS A 133 -2.11 8.65 44.93
N THR A 134 -0.95 8.08 44.65
CA THR A 134 0.12 8.75 43.91
C THR A 134 -0.24 8.81 42.43
N CYS A 135 -0.12 9.99 41.83
CA CYS A 135 -0.28 10.18 40.39
C CYS A 135 1.09 10.14 39.69
N ASN A 136 1.19 9.31 38.65
CA ASN A 136 2.40 9.22 37.83
C ASN A 136 2.35 10.25 36.71
N PHE A 137 3.42 11.02 36.50
CA PHE A 137 3.55 11.91 35.35
C PHE A 137 4.63 11.36 34.41
N TYR A 138 4.24 11.05 33.18
CA TYR A 138 5.16 10.65 32.13
C TYR A 138 5.73 11.88 31.42
N LYS A 139 6.95 11.77 30.88
CA LYS A 139 7.57 12.84 30.11
C LYS A 139 6.91 12.90 28.73
N LEU A 140 6.01 13.86 28.55
CA LEU A 140 5.33 14.10 27.29
C LEU A 140 5.95 15.29 26.57
N SER A 141 6.01 15.24 25.24
CA SER A 141 6.24 16.45 24.45
C SER A 141 5.08 17.43 24.64
N LEU A 142 5.27 18.71 24.29
CA LEU A 142 4.18 19.69 24.37
C LEU A 142 3.03 19.29 23.44
N ASN A 143 3.36 18.75 22.26
CA ASN A 143 2.40 18.19 21.33
C ASN A 143 1.63 16.98 21.92
N ASP A 144 2.31 16.09 22.63
CA ASP A 144 1.66 14.96 23.31
C ASP A 144 0.74 15.42 24.44
N CYS A 145 1.10 16.50 25.16
CA CYS A 145 0.21 17.13 26.13
C CYS A 145 -1.07 17.64 25.47
N TYR A 146 -0.96 18.30 24.31
CA TYR A 146 -2.11 18.77 23.53
C TYR A 146 -2.99 17.61 23.07
N ASN A 147 -2.38 16.56 22.51
CA ASN A 147 -3.11 15.38 22.04
C ASN A 147 -3.82 14.65 23.17
N THR A 148 -3.14 14.46 24.30
CA THR A 148 -3.70 13.81 25.49
C THR A 148 -4.85 14.62 26.07
N LYS A 149 -4.70 15.95 26.14
CA LYS A 149 -5.77 16.85 26.58
C LYS A 149 -6.98 16.81 25.64
N ASN A 150 -6.79 16.90 24.32
CA ASN A 150 -7.89 16.86 23.35
C ASN A 150 -8.66 15.53 23.42
N LEU A 151 -7.94 14.43 23.63
CA LEU A 151 -8.53 13.11 23.89
C LEU A 151 -9.38 13.12 25.17
N TYR A 152 -8.85 13.67 26.27
CA TYR A 152 -9.60 13.81 27.53
C TYR A 152 -10.83 14.70 27.37
N ASP A 153 -10.75 15.80 26.62
CA ASP A 153 -11.88 16.68 26.34
C ASP A 153 -13.03 15.94 25.66
N TYR A 154 -12.72 15.15 24.61
CA TYR A 154 -13.76 14.36 23.96
C TYR A 154 -14.40 13.35 24.93
N TYR A 155 -13.58 12.58 25.66
CA TYR A 155 -14.10 11.48 26.47
C TYR A 155 -14.73 11.87 27.79
N GLU A 156 -14.23 12.89 28.48
CA GLU A 156 -14.79 13.32 29.76
C GLU A 156 -15.94 14.31 29.60
N LEU A 157 -16.07 14.97 28.43
CA LEU A 157 -17.14 15.96 28.19
C LEU A 157 -18.24 15.45 27.24
N LEU A 158 -17.92 14.72 26.17
CA LEU A 158 -18.88 14.38 25.10
C LEU A 158 -19.30 12.93 25.01
N TYR A 159 -18.46 12.00 25.47
CA TYR A 159 -18.71 10.58 25.27
C TYR A 159 -20.09 10.12 25.77
N ASP A 160 -20.47 10.54 26.98
CA ASP A 160 -21.77 10.23 27.58
C ASP A 160 -22.83 11.33 27.39
N ALA A 161 -22.51 12.38 26.63
CA ALA A 161 -23.41 13.51 26.40
C ALA A 161 -24.65 13.12 25.56
N ASP A 162 -25.73 13.89 25.73
CA ASP A 162 -26.93 13.80 24.89
C ASP A 162 -26.58 14.09 23.42
N ILE A 163 -27.25 13.43 22.48
CA ILE A 163 -27.00 13.64 21.05
C ILE A 163 -27.27 15.09 20.61
N LYS A 164 -28.19 15.80 21.26
CA LYS A 164 -28.47 17.22 20.97
C LYS A 164 -27.24 18.10 21.15
N ILE A 165 -26.33 17.72 22.04
CA ILE A 165 -25.06 18.43 22.27
C ILE A 165 -24.14 18.29 21.04
N TYR A 166 -24.19 17.15 20.33
CA TYR A 166 -23.43 16.94 19.10
C TYR A 166 -23.94 17.88 17.99
N ASP A 167 -25.26 18.05 17.87
CA ASP A 167 -25.86 18.99 16.92
C ASP A 167 -25.45 20.44 17.21
N ASP A 168 -25.40 20.82 18.49
CA ASP A 168 -24.95 22.16 18.89
C ASP A 168 -23.47 22.41 18.60
N ILE A 169 -22.62 21.38 18.74
CA ILE A 169 -21.20 21.46 18.38
C ILE A 169 -21.01 21.53 16.86
N ALA A 170 -21.86 20.83 16.10
CA ALA A 170 -21.82 20.81 14.65
C ALA A 170 -22.03 22.18 14.00
N LYS A 171 -22.72 23.11 14.70
CA LYS A 171 -22.97 24.48 14.22
C LYS A 171 -21.69 25.27 13.96
N GLU A 172 -20.59 24.94 14.63
CA GLU A 172 -19.31 25.65 14.50
C GLU A 172 -18.17 24.68 14.19
N ASN A 173 -17.74 24.72 12.92
CA ASN A 173 -16.75 23.80 12.36
C ASN A 173 -15.43 23.74 13.16
N LYS A 174 -15.03 24.84 13.82
CA LYS A 174 -13.82 24.87 14.66
C LYS A 174 -13.90 23.90 15.85
N TYR A 175 -15.01 23.90 16.59
CA TYR A 175 -15.20 23.02 17.75
C TYR A 175 -15.51 21.58 17.31
N LEU A 176 -16.28 21.44 16.23
CA LEU A 176 -16.51 20.15 15.60
C LEU A 176 -15.19 19.47 15.22
N THR A 177 -14.29 20.19 14.54
CA THR A 177 -12.96 19.68 14.17
C THR A 177 -12.14 19.32 15.40
N TYR A 178 -12.17 20.14 16.46
CA TYR A 178 -11.45 19.86 17.71
C TYR A 178 -11.91 18.55 18.37
N PHE A 179 -13.22 18.35 18.52
CA PHE A 179 -13.74 17.12 19.13
C PHE A 179 -13.59 15.89 18.22
N LYS A 180 -13.64 16.05 16.89
CA LYS A 180 -13.27 14.98 15.94
C LYS A 180 -11.83 14.54 16.11
N ASN A 181 -10.90 15.49 16.24
CA ASN A 181 -9.50 15.15 16.49
C ASN A 181 -9.34 14.37 17.81
N GLY A 182 -10.10 14.70 18.86
CA GLY A 182 -10.05 14.00 20.13
C GLY A 182 -10.43 12.51 20.05
N ILE A 183 -11.49 12.19 19.30
CA ILE A 183 -11.88 10.78 19.06
C ILE A 183 -10.85 10.06 18.17
N ASP A 184 -10.39 10.70 17.09
CA ASP A 184 -9.40 10.12 16.18
C ASP A 184 -8.08 9.82 16.90
N LEU A 185 -7.65 10.72 17.79
CA LEU A 185 -6.49 10.54 18.65
C LEU A 185 -6.63 9.33 19.56
N TYR A 186 -7.79 9.09 20.14
CA TYR A 186 -7.99 7.89 20.98
C TYR A 186 -7.97 6.60 20.18
N ASN A 187 -8.64 6.58 19.03
CA ASN A 187 -8.69 5.41 18.16
C ASN A 187 -7.31 5.07 17.61
N SER A 188 -6.57 6.07 17.13
CA SER A 188 -5.18 5.89 16.70
C SER A 188 -4.26 5.49 17.86
N SER A 189 -4.42 6.07 19.05
CA SER A 189 -3.63 5.72 20.23
C SER A 189 -3.83 4.28 20.68
N LYS A 190 -5.05 3.73 20.55
CA LYS A 190 -5.29 2.29 20.81
C LYS A 190 -4.41 1.40 19.93
N VAL A 191 -4.22 1.78 18.67
CA VAL A 191 -3.43 1.03 17.70
C VAL A 191 -1.94 1.25 17.95
N ILE A 192 -1.52 2.51 18.06
CA ILE A 192 -0.11 2.90 18.21
C ILE A 192 0.48 2.38 19.52
N CYS A 193 -0.33 2.36 20.59
CA CYS A 193 0.11 1.95 21.92
C CYS A 193 -0.09 0.47 22.21
N PHE A 194 -0.47 -0.32 21.19
CA PHE A 194 -0.49 -1.77 21.28
C PHE A 194 0.94 -2.32 21.25
N GLY A 195 1.44 -2.77 22.40
CA GLY A 195 2.80 -3.31 22.54
C GLY A 195 3.93 -2.28 22.64
N ASN A 196 3.65 -0.99 22.41
CA ASN A 196 4.61 0.10 22.59
C ASN A 196 4.64 0.59 24.06
N GLN A 197 5.83 0.93 24.55
CA GLN A 197 6.06 1.39 25.94
C GLN A 197 6.73 2.77 26.01
N ASN A 198 6.53 3.64 25.01
CA ASN A 198 6.96 5.03 25.15
C ASN A 198 6.11 5.79 26.19
N GLU A 199 6.60 6.94 26.66
CA GLU A 199 5.96 7.74 27.70
C GLU A 199 4.51 8.16 27.36
N TYR A 200 4.24 8.53 26.11
CA TYR A 200 2.89 8.84 25.63
C TYR A 200 1.95 7.64 25.78
N CYS A 201 2.41 6.46 25.36
CA CYS A 201 1.61 5.25 25.44
C CYS A 201 1.40 4.77 26.88
N HIS A 202 2.32 5.06 27.79
CA HIS A 202 2.08 4.83 29.21
C HIS A 202 0.94 5.70 29.75
N GLU A 203 0.93 7.00 29.43
CA GLU A 203 -0.15 7.91 29.80
C GLU A 203 -1.50 7.45 29.24
N PHE A 204 -1.54 7.16 27.93
CA PHE A 204 -2.74 6.67 27.26
C PHE A 204 -3.24 5.33 27.85
N ASN A 205 -2.34 4.38 28.08
CA ASN A 205 -2.70 3.05 28.60
C ASN A 205 -3.20 3.12 30.05
N GLU A 206 -2.67 4.01 30.89
CA GLU A 206 -3.23 4.27 32.22
C GLU A 206 -4.68 4.78 32.12
N TYR A 207 -4.91 5.77 31.25
CA TYR A 207 -6.26 6.30 30.98
C TYR A 207 -7.22 5.23 30.47
N ALA A 208 -6.83 4.48 29.43
CA ALA A 208 -7.65 3.45 28.81
C ALA A 208 -8.02 2.33 29.81
N LYS A 209 -7.10 1.93 30.70
CA LYS A 209 -7.36 0.94 31.76
C LYS A 209 -8.43 1.40 32.75
N ILE A 210 -8.37 2.65 33.18
CA ILE A 210 -9.36 3.23 34.10
C ILE A 210 -10.74 3.21 33.44
N ARG A 211 -10.80 3.64 32.19
CA ARG A 211 -12.05 3.73 31.44
C ARG A 211 -12.67 2.37 31.09
N ASN A 212 -11.85 1.38 30.72
CA ASN A 212 -12.34 0.05 30.37
C ASN A 212 -12.96 -0.70 31.56
N LYS A 213 -12.65 -0.31 32.81
CA LYS A 213 -13.31 -0.87 34.01
C LYS A 213 -14.75 -0.38 34.19
N ASP A 214 -15.09 0.79 33.67
CA ASP A 214 -16.41 1.41 33.80
C ASP A 214 -17.37 1.04 32.65
N GLN A 215 -16.92 0.30 31.63
CA GLN A 215 -17.76 -0.12 30.50
C GLN A 215 -18.63 -1.33 30.85
N THR A 216 -19.85 -1.08 31.34
CA THR A 216 -20.98 -1.93 30.98
C THR A 216 -21.26 -1.73 29.49
N LYS A 217 -20.91 -2.73 28.67
CA LYS A 217 -21.18 -2.82 27.22
C LYS A 217 -22.48 -2.09 26.81
N THR A 218 -22.36 -0.94 26.14
CA THR A 218 -23.50 -0.35 25.44
C THR A 218 -23.21 -0.35 23.94
N ALA A 219 -24.06 -1.06 23.20
CA ALA A 219 -24.06 -1.15 21.73
C ALA A 219 -24.28 0.21 21.01
N LEU A 220 -24.46 1.30 21.77
CA LEU A 220 -24.72 2.67 21.31
C LEU A 220 -23.45 3.48 20.98
N LEU A 221 -22.26 2.89 21.18
CA LEU A 221 -20.96 3.52 20.93
C LEU A 221 -20.78 3.92 19.46
N SER A 222 -21.35 3.13 18.54
CA SER A 222 -21.07 3.24 17.11
C SER A 222 -21.75 4.43 16.44
N CYS A 223 -22.96 4.83 16.86
CA CYS A 223 -23.64 5.94 16.19
C CYS A 223 -23.07 7.32 16.51
N LYS A 224 -22.74 7.61 17.78
CA LYS A 224 -22.31 8.96 18.20
C LYS A 224 -20.96 9.35 17.60
N GLU A 225 -20.03 8.39 17.57
CA GLU A 225 -18.74 8.50 16.91
C GLU A 225 -18.92 8.76 15.40
N LYS A 226 -19.89 8.10 14.77
CA LYS A 226 -20.21 8.28 13.35
C LYS A 226 -20.91 9.59 13.03
N VAL A 227 -21.84 10.05 13.85
CA VAL A 227 -22.47 11.38 13.71
C VAL A 227 -21.39 12.45 13.72
N LEU A 228 -20.45 12.39 14.68
CA LEU A 228 -19.33 13.33 14.71
C LEU A 228 -18.49 13.24 13.42
N SER A 229 -18.21 12.03 12.92
CA SER A 229 -17.44 11.85 11.68
C SER A 229 -18.18 12.34 10.41
N SER A 230 -19.52 12.20 10.32
CA SER A 230 -20.31 12.49 9.11
C SER A 230 -20.58 13.97 8.90
N LEU A 231 -20.55 14.79 9.95
CA LEU A 231 -20.90 16.23 9.92
C LEU A 231 -19.98 17.13 9.07
N ASN A 232 -18.93 16.60 8.42
CA ASN A 232 -18.04 17.35 7.50
C ASN A 232 -18.22 17.00 6.02
N LYS A 233 -19.08 16.04 5.66
CA LYS A 233 -19.44 15.89 4.26
C LYS A 233 -20.38 17.05 3.96
N ASN A 234 -19.91 18.05 3.20
CA ASN A 234 -20.79 18.91 2.44
C ASN A 234 -21.65 17.96 1.62
N ASP A 235 -22.87 17.67 2.09
CA ASP A 235 -23.84 16.91 1.33
C ASP A 235 -24.04 17.70 0.04
N THR A 236 -23.40 17.20 -1.00
CA THR A 236 -23.65 17.66 -2.36
C THR A 236 -25.11 17.30 -2.58
N PRO A 237 -25.98 18.26 -2.95
CA PRO A 237 -27.36 17.94 -3.23
C PRO A 237 -27.36 16.84 -4.28
N ILE A 238 -27.96 15.71 -3.93
CA ILE A 238 -28.23 14.61 -4.86
C ILE A 238 -28.87 15.25 -6.08
N THR A 239 -28.13 15.28 -7.18
CA THR A 239 -28.65 15.72 -8.48
C THR A 239 -29.69 14.68 -8.85
N GLY A 240 -30.93 15.14 -8.96
CA GLY A 240 -32.10 14.28 -8.85
C GLY A 240 -32.31 13.34 -10.03
N GLU A 241 -32.71 12.12 -9.71
CA GLU A 241 -34.04 11.65 -10.13
C GLU A 241 -34.94 11.61 -8.89
N SER A 242 -36.08 12.27 -9.00
CA SER A 242 -37.06 12.49 -7.93
C SER A 242 -37.78 11.19 -7.55
N ILE A 243 -37.20 10.39 -6.66
CA ILE A 243 -37.95 9.34 -5.97
C ILE A 243 -38.85 10.04 -4.93
N LYS A 244 -40.18 9.89 -5.10
CA LYS A 244 -41.19 10.44 -4.20
C LYS A 244 -40.90 10.04 -2.74
N LYS A 245 -40.90 11.02 -1.84
CA LYS A 245 -40.77 10.84 -0.39
C LYS A 245 -41.77 9.78 0.11
N GLY A 246 -41.26 8.70 0.70
CA GLY A 246 -42.04 7.81 1.58
C GLY A 246 -42.40 6.42 1.04
N GLU A 247 -42.08 6.07 -0.21
CA GLU A 247 -42.31 4.72 -0.74
C GLU A 247 -40.99 3.94 -0.83
N ILE A 248 -40.87 2.86 -0.05
CA ILE A 248 -39.76 1.92 -0.17
C ILE A 248 -39.97 1.09 -1.44
N PRO A 249 -39.05 1.12 -2.43
CA PRO A 249 -39.19 0.33 -3.66
C PRO A 249 -39.31 -1.16 -3.35
N SER A 250 -40.08 -1.88 -4.18
CA SER A 250 -40.36 -3.30 -3.96
C SER A 250 -39.09 -4.16 -3.99
N TYR A 251 -38.17 -3.89 -4.92
CA TYR A 251 -36.85 -4.51 -5.01
C TYR A 251 -35.99 -3.68 -5.95
N THR A 252 -34.74 -3.42 -5.56
CA THR A 252 -33.75 -2.76 -6.40
C THR A 252 -32.54 -3.67 -6.57
N LEU A 253 -32.64 -4.59 -7.53
CA LEU A 253 -31.44 -5.12 -8.19
C LEU A 253 -30.66 -3.94 -8.79
N ASP A 254 -29.34 -4.03 -8.82
CA ASP A 254 -28.51 -3.08 -9.56
C ASP A 254 -29.08 -2.90 -10.98
N LEU A 255 -29.35 -1.64 -11.38
CA LEU A 255 -30.07 -1.33 -12.61
C LEU A 255 -29.33 -1.89 -13.84
N HIS A 256 -28.00 -1.82 -13.84
CA HIS A 256 -27.18 -2.29 -14.94
C HIS A 256 -27.21 -3.82 -15.03
N LEU A 257 -27.12 -4.52 -13.89
CA LEU A 257 -27.32 -5.97 -13.84
C LEU A 257 -28.73 -6.38 -14.26
N LYS A 258 -29.76 -5.65 -13.83
CA LYS A 258 -31.15 -5.92 -14.20
C LYS A 258 -31.38 -5.80 -15.71
N GLU A 259 -30.81 -4.77 -16.33
CA GLU A 259 -30.90 -4.61 -17.79
C GLU A 259 -30.19 -5.76 -18.53
N LEU A 260 -29.04 -6.19 -18.05
CA LEU A 260 -28.32 -7.34 -18.62
C LEU A 260 -29.14 -8.64 -18.51
N LEU A 261 -29.71 -8.91 -17.33
CA LEU A 261 -30.48 -10.14 -17.09
C LEU A 261 -31.83 -10.16 -17.82
N LYS A 262 -32.47 -8.98 -18.01
CA LYS A 262 -33.72 -8.85 -18.77
C LYS A 262 -33.53 -9.11 -20.27
N LYS A 263 -32.45 -8.59 -20.85
CA LYS A 263 -32.12 -8.77 -22.28
C LYS A 263 -32.00 -10.25 -22.66
N GLU A 264 -31.63 -11.11 -21.70
CA GLU A 264 -31.45 -12.55 -21.91
C GLU A 264 -32.54 -13.44 -21.28
N GLN A 265 -33.64 -12.85 -20.74
CA GLN A 265 -34.73 -13.59 -20.06
C GLN A 265 -34.26 -14.48 -18.89
N ILE A 266 -33.25 -14.03 -18.13
CA ILE A 266 -32.67 -14.76 -16.98
C ILE A 266 -33.31 -14.35 -15.64
N ASP A 267 -33.97 -13.19 -15.59
CA ASP A 267 -34.46 -12.51 -14.37
C ASP A 267 -35.29 -13.44 -13.45
N ASP A 268 -36.17 -14.27 -14.01
CA ASP A 268 -37.19 -15.01 -13.23
C ASP A 268 -36.74 -16.39 -12.66
N LYS A 269 -35.47 -16.81 -12.87
CA LYS A 269 -35.06 -18.20 -12.57
C LYS A 269 -34.22 -18.39 -11.31
N LEU A 270 -33.82 -17.32 -10.60
CA LEU A 270 -32.84 -17.41 -9.51
C LEU A 270 -33.47 -17.35 -8.10
N PRO A 271 -32.99 -18.19 -7.14
CA PRO A 271 -33.57 -18.28 -5.80
C PRO A 271 -33.57 -16.96 -5.00
N LEU A 272 -32.56 -16.10 -5.19
CA LEU A 272 -32.46 -14.79 -4.52
C LEU A 272 -33.65 -13.89 -4.86
N HIS A 273 -33.99 -13.77 -6.15
CA HIS A 273 -35.06 -12.88 -6.60
C HIS A 273 -36.42 -13.34 -6.06
N LYS A 274 -36.74 -14.63 -6.20
CA LYS A 274 -37.97 -15.22 -5.66
C LYS A 274 -38.12 -14.97 -4.17
N TYR A 275 -37.03 -15.12 -3.41
CA TYR A 275 -37.05 -14.89 -1.97
C TYR A 275 -37.25 -13.41 -1.63
N TYR A 276 -36.62 -12.50 -2.36
CA TYR A 276 -36.80 -11.06 -2.16
C TYR A 276 -38.24 -10.62 -2.43
N GLU A 277 -38.88 -11.16 -3.46
CA GLU A 277 -40.31 -10.90 -3.72
C GLU A 277 -41.20 -11.37 -2.57
N LEU A 278 -40.93 -12.56 -2.03
CA LEU A 278 -41.63 -13.09 -0.86
C LEU A 278 -41.50 -12.15 0.35
N LEU A 279 -40.28 -11.70 0.67
CA LEU A 279 -40.03 -10.76 1.76
C LEU A 279 -40.74 -9.42 1.54
N THR A 280 -40.70 -8.89 0.32
CA THR A 280 -41.35 -7.65 -0.06
C THR A 280 -42.87 -7.74 0.03
N ASN A 281 -43.47 -8.86 -0.36
CA ASN A 281 -44.91 -9.09 -0.22
C ASN A 281 -45.32 -9.13 1.26
N LYS A 282 -44.56 -9.84 2.10
CA LYS A 282 -44.78 -9.84 3.57
C LYS A 282 -44.68 -8.44 4.16
N HIS A 283 -43.69 -7.65 3.74
CA HIS A 283 -43.55 -6.25 4.16
C HIS A 283 -44.75 -5.39 3.77
N LYS A 284 -45.25 -5.49 2.52
CA LYS A 284 -46.42 -4.72 2.06
C LYS A 284 -47.69 -5.05 2.82
N THR A 285 -47.87 -6.30 3.26
CA THR A 285 -49.06 -6.74 4.00
C THR A 285 -49.03 -6.35 5.48
N ASN A 286 -47.87 -5.96 6.02
CA ASN A 286 -47.73 -5.70 7.44
C ASN A 286 -48.24 -4.30 7.82
N ARG A 287 -49.09 -4.24 8.85
CA ARG A 287 -49.66 -2.98 9.40
C ARG A 287 -49.20 -2.68 10.83
N SER A 288 -48.37 -3.53 11.43
CA SER A 288 -47.96 -3.40 12.84
C SER A 288 -46.89 -2.33 13.04
N ASN A 289 -47.01 -1.56 14.12
CA ASN A 289 -45.95 -0.66 14.58
C ASN A 289 -44.92 -1.46 15.39
N GLY A 290 -43.65 -1.48 14.95
CA GLY A 290 -42.60 -2.25 15.61
C GLY A 290 -42.04 -1.61 16.88
N CYS A 291 -42.37 -0.35 17.15
CA CYS A 291 -41.69 0.51 18.13
C CYS A 291 -42.38 0.64 19.50
N ASP A 292 -43.52 -0.02 19.72
CA ASP A 292 -44.35 0.14 20.94
C ASP A 292 -43.78 -0.54 22.21
N SER A 293 -42.47 -0.84 22.27
CA SER A 293 -41.88 -1.51 23.44
C SER A 293 -41.63 -0.53 24.59
N SER A 294 -42.50 -0.55 25.60
CA SER A 294 -42.48 0.24 26.84
C SER A 294 -41.31 -0.05 27.80
N LYS A 295 -40.25 -0.71 27.35
CA LYS A 295 -39.11 -1.16 28.18
C LYS A 295 -37.75 -0.57 27.81
N ASN A 296 -37.65 0.23 26.74
CA ASN A 296 -36.35 0.70 26.25
C ASN A 296 -36.15 2.21 26.48
N LYS A 297 -34.92 2.56 26.87
CA LYS A 297 -34.46 3.94 27.14
C LYS A 297 -34.30 4.78 25.86
N HIS A 298 -34.46 4.16 24.68
CA HIS A 298 -34.21 4.74 23.37
C HIS A 298 -35.43 4.50 22.46
N THR A 299 -35.93 5.57 21.86
CA THR A 299 -37.14 5.57 21.03
C THR A 299 -36.77 5.81 19.57
N ILE A 300 -37.26 4.98 18.66
CA ILE A 300 -37.21 5.28 17.22
C ILE A 300 -38.41 6.20 16.94
N GLU A 301 -38.14 7.43 16.49
CA GLU A 301 -39.17 8.43 16.18
C GLU A 301 -39.58 8.34 14.70
N ASN A 302 -38.69 7.85 13.84
CA ASN A 302 -38.96 7.67 12.43
C ASN A 302 -40.04 6.61 12.17
N THR A 303 -41.23 7.08 11.77
CA THR A 303 -42.40 6.23 11.51
C THR A 303 -42.19 5.18 10.42
N VAL A 304 -41.34 5.45 9.42
CA VAL A 304 -41.03 4.50 8.34
C VAL A 304 -40.11 3.38 8.86
N LEU A 305 -39.07 3.75 9.63
CA LEU A 305 -38.16 2.80 10.27
C LEU A 305 -38.91 1.89 11.27
N CYS A 306 -39.88 2.45 11.99
CA CYS A 306 -40.75 1.70 12.90
C CYS A 306 -41.66 0.68 12.20
N LYS A 307 -42.24 1.03 11.05
CA LYS A 307 -43.02 0.09 10.23
C LYS A 307 -42.14 -1.02 9.66
N LEU A 308 -40.92 -0.68 9.25
CA LEU A 308 -39.94 -1.67 8.79
C LEU A 308 -39.57 -2.64 9.93
N LEU A 309 -39.37 -2.15 11.15
CA LEU A 309 -39.08 -3.00 12.32
C LEU A 309 -40.23 -3.95 12.63
N GLY A 310 -41.48 -3.47 12.53
CA GLY A 310 -42.66 -4.33 12.66
C GLY A 310 -42.67 -5.45 11.61
N SER A 311 -42.26 -5.13 10.39
CA SER A 311 -42.18 -6.10 9.29
C SER A 311 -41.09 -7.14 9.52
N VAL A 312 -39.92 -6.71 10.02
CA VAL A 312 -38.83 -7.60 10.44
C VAL A 312 -39.30 -8.56 11.55
N LYS A 313 -40.00 -8.05 12.57
CA LYS A 313 -40.55 -8.88 13.64
C LYS A 313 -41.52 -9.94 13.10
N ASN A 314 -42.45 -9.56 12.24
CA ASN A 314 -43.40 -10.48 11.62
C ASN A 314 -42.70 -11.57 10.78
N ILE A 315 -41.69 -11.20 9.97
CA ILE A 315 -40.89 -12.16 9.20
C ILE A 315 -40.22 -13.18 10.14
N LEU A 316 -39.60 -12.71 11.23
CA LEU A 316 -38.94 -13.56 12.22
C LEU A 316 -39.90 -14.44 13.02
N GLU A 317 -41.16 -14.00 13.23
CA GLU A 317 -42.19 -14.83 13.86
C GLU A 317 -42.58 -16.03 13.02
N SER A 318 -42.60 -15.84 11.70
CA SER A 318 -42.89 -16.91 10.75
C SER A 318 -41.66 -17.77 10.41
N TRP A 319 -40.50 -17.55 11.04
CA TRP A 319 -39.22 -18.19 10.67
C TRP A 319 -39.22 -19.70 10.99
N ASP A 320 -39.76 -20.50 10.09
CA ASP A 320 -39.89 -21.96 10.19
C ASP A 320 -38.72 -22.68 9.46
N PRO A 321 -38.13 -23.78 9.98
CA PRO A 321 -37.28 -24.68 9.20
C PRO A 321 -37.85 -25.12 7.84
N ASP A 322 -39.18 -25.13 7.62
CA ASP A 322 -39.82 -25.44 6.33
C ASP A 322 -39.68 -24.34 5.26
N PHE A 323 -39.14 -23.17 5.59
CA PHE A 323 -38.67 -22.19 4.58
C PHE A 323 -37.62 -22.77 3.61
N SER A 324 -36.96 -23.86 4.02
CA SER A 324 -35.99 -24.63 3.22
C SER A 324 -36.62 -25.42 2.05
N SER A 325 -37.96 -25.49 1.98
CA SER A 325 -38.68 -26.11 0.86
C SER A 325 -38.63 -25.29 -0.43
N HIS A 326 -38.28 -24.00 -0.38
CA HIS A 326 -37.97 -23.22 -1.56
C HIS A 326 -36.57 -23.54 -2.07
N ASP A 327 -36.50 -24.24 -3.20
CA ASP A 327 -35.30 -24.40 -4.06
C ASP A 327 -34.05 -25.06 -3.40
N LYS A 328 -34.19 -25.82 -2.30
CA LYS A 328 -33.10 -26.53 -1.58
C LYS A 328 -32.04 -25.62 -0.94
N LEU A 329 -32.37 -24.38 -0.60
CA LEU A 329 -31.44 -23.48 0.09
C LEU A 329 -31.35 -23.75 1.59
N ASP A 330 -30.13 -23.71 2.15
CA ASP A 330 -29.95 -23.81 3.59
C ASP A 330 -30.42 -22.55 4.34
N SER A 331 -30.76 -22.73 5.62
CA SER A 331 -31.28 -21.65 6.48
C SER A 331 -30.31 -20.49 6.68
N ASN A 332 -29.00 -20.70 6.57
CA ASN A 332 -28.00 -19.63 6.73
C ASN A 332 -27.96 -18.74 5.48
N LYS A 333 -28.11 -19.34 4.29
CA LYS A 333 -28.21 -18.61 3.03
C LYS A 333 -29.46 -17.74 2.98
N LEU A 334 -30.61 -18.25 3.41
CA LEU A 334 -31.86 -17.48 3.52
C LEU A 334 -31.74 -16.32 4.53
N CYS A 335 -31.08 -16.55 5.67
CA CYS A 335 -30.80 -15.47 6.63
C CYS A 335 -29.86 -14.41 6.06
N THR A 336 -28.87 -14.83 5.27
CA THR A 336 -27.97 -13.92 4.55
C THR A 336 -28.75 -13.04 3.56
N TYR A 337 -29.63 -13.65 2.75
CA TYR A 337 -30.50 -12.93 1.83
C TYR A 337 -31.43 -11.96 2.55
N PHE A 338 -31.99 -12.34 3.70
CA PHE A 338 -32.83 -11.46 4.49
C PHE A 338 -32.06 -10.22 5.00
N ASN A 339 -30.82 -10.39 5.46
CA ASN A 339 -29.98 -9.27 5.88
C ASN A 339 -29.71 -8.29 4.74
N TYR A 340 -29.31 -8.76 3.54
CA TYR A 340 -29.06 -7.88 2.40
C TYR A 340 -30.33 -7.28 1.81
N TRP A 341 -31.47 -7.99 1.85
CA TRP A 341 -32.76 -7.40 1.53
C TRP A 341 -33.05 -6.22 2.46
N LEU A 342 -32.77 -6.36 3.76
CA LEU A 342 -32.99 -5.26 4.70
C LEU A 342 -32.03 -4.10 4.47
N TYR A 343 -30.76 -4.36 4.11
CA TYR A 343 -29.82 -3.30 3.72
C TYR A 343 -30.34 -2.50 2.51
N ASP A 344 -30.92 -3.17 1.51
CA ASP A 344 -31.58 -2.53 0.37
C ASP A 344 -32.78 -1.67 0.81
N LYS A 345 -33.53 -2.04 1.85
CA LYS A 345 -34.65 -1.22 2.35
C LYS A 345 -34.18 -0.03 3.18
N LEU A 346 -33.20 -0.24 4.06
CA LEU A 346 -32.70 0.78 4.98
C LEU A 346 -32.05 1.96 4.26
N ARG A 347 -31.40 1.76 3.11
CA ARG A 347 -30.76 2.85 2.34
C ARG A 347 -31.73 3.93 1.83
N PHE A 348 -33.04 3.62 1.75
CA PHE A 348 -34.08 4.57 1.32
C PHE A 348 -34.71 5.33 2.49
N ILE A 349 -34.35 5.01 3.73
CA ILE A 349 -34.89 5.65 4.92
C ILE A 349 -33.93 6.75 5.36
N GLN A 350 -34.41 7.99 5.39
CA GLN A 350 -33.68 9.10 6.01
C GLN A 350 -34.03 9.13 7.50
N SER A 351 -33.11 8.69 8.34
CA SER A 351 -33.27 8.64 9.81
C SER A 351 -31.91 8.90 10.46
N HIS A 352 -31.93 9.33 11.72
CA HIS A 352 -30.69 9.62 12.45
C HIS A 352 -29.88 8.33 12.68
N PRO A 353 -28.53 8.32 12.55
CA PRO A 353 -27.71 7.10 12.70
C PRO A 353 -27.99 6.29 13.98
N CYS A 354 -28.26 6.96 15.11
CA CYS A 354 -28.60 6.30 16.37
C CYS A 354 -29.98 5.61 16.38
N GLU A 355 -30.91 6.03 15.53
CA GLU A 355 -32.18 5.31 15.37
C GLU A 355 -31.95 3.98 14.64
N PHE A 356 -31.02 3.93 13.70
CA PHE A 356 -30.59 2.67 13.09
C PHE A 356 -29.87 1.76 14.09
N ASP A 357 -28.98 2.27 14.95
CA ASP A 357 -28.37 1.47 16.04
C ASP A 357 -29.46 0.86 16.94
N THR A 358 -30.48 1.66 17.29
CA THR A 358 -31.64 1.20 18.07
C THR A 358 -32.43 0.13 17.32
N PHE A 359 -32.65 0.30 16.02
CA PHE A 359 -33.32 -0.68 15.17
C PHE A 359 -32.60 -2.05 15.18
N TYR A 360 -31.27 -2.06 14.98
CA TYR A 360 -30.50 -3.32 14.99
C TYR A 360 -30.43 -3.94 16.38
N PHE A 361 -30.38 -3.14 17.43
CA PHE A 361 -30.47 -3.61 18.80
C PHE A 361 -31.81 -4.34 19.06
N LEU A 362 -32.93 -3.70 18.72
CA LEU A 362 -34.27 -4.26 18.89
C LEU A 362 -34.49 -5.52 18.06
N TRP A 363 -33.96 -5.56 16.83
CA TRP A 363 -33.99 -6.77 16.02
C TRP A 363 -33.22 -7.90 16.71
N ASN A 364 -31.98 -7.67 17.14
CA ASN A 364 -31.19 -8.70 17.81
C ASN A 364 -31.83 -9.21 19.09
N GLU A 365 -32.36 -8.32 19.91
CA GLU A 365 -33.09 -8.67 21.13
C GLU A 365 -34.25 -9.63 20.80
N PHE A 366 -35.10 -9.25 19.84
CA PHE A 366 -36.23 -10.06 19.41
C PHE A 366 -35.82 -11.41 18.81
N ALA A 367 -34.79 -11.42 17.95
CA ALA A 367 -34.28 -12.65 17.37
C ALA A 367 -33.70 -13.58 18.45
N LEU A 368 -32.96 -13.05 19.43
CA LEU A 368 -32.44 -13.86 20.55
C LEU A 368 -33.57 -14.46 21.40
N GLU A 369 -34.64 -13.72 21.67
CA GLU A 369 -35.81 -14.27 22.35
C GLU A 369 -36.45 -15.44 21.60
N LYS A 370 -36.53 -15.35 20.26
CA LYS A 370 -37.07 -16.43 19.41
C LYS A 370 -36.11 -17.60 19.27
N SER A 371 -34.80 -17.35 19.23
CA SER A 371 -33.78 -18.40 19.12
C SER A 371 -33.84 -19.42 20.26
N LYS A 372 -34.31 -18.99 21.44
CA LYS A 372 -34.57 -19.85 22.60
C LYS A 372 -35.72 -20.84 22.38
N LYS A 373 -36.57 -20.61 21.36
CA LYS A 373 -37.74 -21.41 21.00
C LYS A 373 -37.59 -22.18 19.67
N GLY A 374 -36.49 -22.01 18.93
CA GLY A 374 -36.23 -22.64 17.62
C GLY A 374 -35.09 -21.97 16.84
N LYS A 375 -34.80 -22.40 15.60
CA LYS A 375 -33.84 -21.69 14.73
C LYS A 375 -34.43 -20.37 14.24
N THR A 376 -33.65 -19.30 14.21
CA THR A 376 -34.08 -17.97 13.72
C THR A 376 -32.93 -17.25 13.01
N CYS A 377 -33.22 -16.13 12.36
CA CYS A 377 -32.21 -15.31 11.70
C CYS A 377 -31.74 -14.16 12.60
N LEU A 378 -30.46 -14.19 12.96
CA LEU A 378 -29.79 -13.07 13.61
C LEU A 378 -29.40 -12.02 12.58
N ASN A 379 -29.37 -10.76 13.00
CA ASN A 379 -28.78 -9.76 12.13
C ASN A 379 -27.26 -9.97 12.07
N LYS A 380 -26.70 -9.57 10.94
CA LYS A 380 -25.26 -9.43 10.80
C LYS A 380 -24.78 -8.23 11.59
N ASN A 381 -23.53 -8.28 12.03
CA ASN A 381 -22.90 -7.22 12.81
C ASN A 381 -23.15 -5.86 12.17
N TYR A 382 -23.85 -5.00 12.90
CA TYR A 382 -24.13 -3.65 12.48
C TYR A 382 -23.10 -2.71 13.08
N TYR A 383 -22.38 -2.03 12.19
CA TYR A 383 -21.33 -1.09 12.56
C TYR A 383 -21.76 0.35 12.32
N GLY A 384 -23.05 0.67 12.22
CA GLY A 384 -23.51 2.04 11.92
C GLY A 384 -23.41 2.42 10.43
N PHE A 385 -23.83 1.56 9.50
CA PHE A 385 -23.62 1.78 8.05
C PHE A 385 -24.27 3.06 7.53
N ASN A 386 -23.55 3.85 6.74
CA ASN A 386 -24.14 4.96 5.99
C ASN A 386 -24.86 4.46 4.71
N ILE A 387 -25.61 5.35 4.04
CA ILE A 387 -26.39 5.01 2.84
C ILE A 387 -25.49 4.42 1.73
N GLU A 388 -24.37 5.07 1.45
CA GLU A 388 -23.38 4.64 0.46
C GLU A 388 -22.80 3.24 0.79
N GLN A 389 -22.52 2.97 2.06
CA GLN A 389 -22.05 1.67 2.54
C GLN A 389 -23.10 0.58 2.34
N LEU A 390 -24.37 0.85 2.67
CA LEU A 390 -25.47 -0.10 2.45
C LEU A 390 -25.66 -0.40 0.96
N GLU A 391 -25.56 0.62 0.11
CA GLU A 391 -25.62 0.47 -1.35
C GLU A 391 -24.47 -0.39 -1.88
N ASN A 392 -23.23 -0.05 -1.54
CA ASN A 392 -22.04 -0.77 -2.00
C ASN A 392 -22.02 -2.23 -1.54
N LYS A 393 -22.41 -2.49 -0.29
CA LYS A 393 -22.60 -3.85 0.25
C LYS A 393 -23.57 -4.66 -0.59
N THR A 394 -24.74 -4.07 -0.87
CA THR A 394 -25.80 -4.72 -1.61
C THR A 394 -25.38 -5.01 -3.06
N LYS A 395 -24.77 -4.03 -3.75
CA LYS A 395 -24.25 -4.17 -5.12
C LYS A 395 -23.23 -5.31 -5.23
N LEU A 396 -22.20 -5.30 -4.38
CA LEU A 396 -21.15 -6.32 -4.46
C LEU A 396 -21.70 -7.71 -4.10
N PHE A 397 -22.56 -7.80 -3.09
CA PHE A 397 -23.20 -9.06 -2.73
C PHE A 397 -24.04 -9.64 -3.87
N HIS A 398 -24.89 -8.82 -4.50
CA HIS A 398 -25.66 -9.25 -5.67
C HIS A 398 -24.74 -9.71 -6.79
N PHE A 399 -23.71 -8.94 -7.16
CA PHE A 399 -22.74 -9.36 -8.17
C PHE A 399 -22.18 -10.76 -7.90
N LEU A 400 -21.77 -11.04 -6.65
CA LEU A 400 -21.23 -12.35 -6.28
C LEU A 400 -22.25 -13.48 -6.41
N GLU A 401 -23.52 -13.23 -6.09
CA GLU A 401 -24.59 -14.23 -6.27
C GLU A 401 -24.89 -14.50 -7.76
N TYR A 402 -24.85 -13.46 -8.60
CA TYR A 402 -25.13 -13.57 -10.04
C TYR A 402 -23.90 -13.95 -10.88
N TYR A 403 -22.71 -13.97 -10.28
CA TYR A 403 -21.46 -14.19 -11.01
C TYR A 403 -21.43 -15.53 -11.75
N GLY A 404 -21.97 -16.60 -11.15
CA GLY A 404 -22.05 -17.91 -11.80
C GLY A 404 -22.79 -17.86 -13.14
N ASN A 405 -23.92 -17.17 -13.19
CA ASN A 405 -24.70 -16.98 -14.42
C ASN A 405 -23.96 -16.12 -15.45
N ILE A 406 -23.36 -15.01 -15.01
CA ILE A 406 -22.55 -14.13 -15.86
C ILE A 406 -21.37 -14.92 -16.46
N ARG A 407 -20.71 -15.72 -15.64
CA ARG A 407 -19.58 -16.56 -16.03
C ARG A 407 -19.96 -17.58 -17.09
N ASP A 408 -21.09 -18.27 -16.92
CA ASP A 408 -21.57 -19.24 -17.91
C ASP A 408 -21.91 -18.56 -19.24
N LYS A 409 -22.48 -17.35 -19.19
CA LYS A 409 -22.73 -16.53 -20.38
C LYS A 409 -21.47 -16.03 -21.09
N LEU A 410 -20.39 -15.78 -20.36
CA LEU A 410 -19.09 -15.46 -20.96
C LEU A 410 -18.42 -16.67 -21.63
N LYS A 411 -18.83 -17.91 -21.32
CA LYS A 411 -18.29 -19.10 -22.00
C LYS A 411 -18.83 -19.24 -23.42
N GLU A 412 -20.08 -18.87 -23.66
CA GLU A 412 -20.75 -18.97 -24.96
C GLU A 412 -19.97 -18.18 -26.04
N ASP A 413 -19.67 -18.83 -27.17
CA ASP A 413 -18.79 -18.25 -28.21
C ASP A 413 -19.46 -17.14 -29.04
N ASN A 414 -20.80 -17.09 -29.08
CA ASN A 414 -21.61 -16.10 -29.82
C ASN A 414 -22.43 -15.19 -28.88
N ASN A 415 -21.85 -14.72 -27.78
CA ASN A 415 -22.54 -13.78 -26.88
C ASN A 415 -22.44 -12.33 -27.39
N ASN A 416 -23.54 -11.80 -27.94
CA ASN A 416 -23.65 -10.42 -28.43
C ASN A 416 -23.51 -9.35 -27.33
N TYR A 417 -23.69 -9.72 -26.05
CA TYR A 417 -23.60 -8.85 -24.88
C TYR A 417 -22.30 -9.00 -24.08
N LYS A 418 -21.34 -9.75 -24.62
CA LYS A 418 -20.03 -9.98 -23.97
C LYS A 418 -19.37 -8.68 -23.49
N ARG A 419 -19.43 -7.62 -24.31
CA ARG A 419 -18.86 -6.30 -23.97
C ARG A 419 -19.54 -5.70 -22.73
N ASP A 420 -20.87 -5.76 -22.66
CA ASP A 420 -21.63 -5.19 -21.54
C ASP A 420 -21.37 -5.96 -20.25
N TYR A 421 -21.26 -7.30 -20.32
CA TYR A 421 -20.83 -8.13 -19.18
C TYR A 421 -19.43 -7.78 -18.71
N CYS A 422 -18.47 -7.58 -19.62
CA CYS A 422 -17.12 -7.18 -19.25
C CYS A 422 -17.11 -5.80 -18.57
N TYR A 423 -17.87 -4.82 -19.06
CA TYR A 423 -17.98 -3.51 -18.40
C TYR A 423 -18.60 -3.60 -17.01
N TYR A 424 -19.66 -4.39 -16.86
CA TYR A 424 -20.28 -4.60 -15.55
C TYR A 424 -19.29 -5.26 -14.57
N ILE A 425 -18.59 -6.31 -14.99
CA ILE A 425 -17.55 -6.97 -14.17
C ILE A 425 -16.47 -5.96 -13.77
N GLN A 426 -15.97 -5.16 -14.71
CA GLN A 426 -14.97 -4.13 -14.41
C GLN A 426 -15.47 -3.19 -13.31
N SER A 427 -16.70 -2.68 -13.42
CA SER A 427 -17.28 -1.77 -12.43
C SER A 427 -17.39 -2.41 -11.03
N MET A 428 -17.66 -3.71 -10.95
CA MET A 428 -17.73 -4.43 -9.67
C MET A 428 -16.35 -4.66 -9.05
N PHE A 429 -15.33 -4.87 -9.87
CA PHE A 429 -13.93 -4.95 -9.40
C PHE A 429 -13.40 -3.59 -8.94
N GLU A 430 -13.79 -2.51 -9.62
CA GLU A 430 -13.53 -1.12 -9.18
C GLU A 430 -14.21 -0.82 -7.85
N LEU A 431 -15.49 -1.22 -7.70
CA LEU A 431 -16.23 -1.11 -6.45
C LEU A 431 -15.53 -1.88 -5.32
N TYR A 432 -15.08 -3.11 -5.57
CA TYR A 432 -14.30 -3.88 -4.59
C TYR A 432 -13.05 -3.11 -4.14
N LYS A 433 -12.28 -2.52 -5.06
CA LYS A 433 -11.09 -1.71 -4.71
C LYS A 433 -11.45 -0.49 -3.85
N ALA A 434 -12.51 0.24 -4.23
CA ALA A 434 -13.00 1.36 -3.45
C ALA A 434 -13.43 0.92 -2.04
N MET A 435 -14.08 -0.24 -1.92
CA MET A 435 -14.49 -0.82 -0.64
C MET A 435 -13.28 -1.23 0.21
N VAL A 436 -12.23 -1.83 -0.37
CA VAL A 436 -10.97 -2.16 0.34
C VAL A 436 -10.35 -0.89 0.94
N TYR A 437 -10.20 0.16 0.13
CA TYR A 437 -9.56 1.40 0.55
C TYR A 437 -10.37 2.16 1.62
N ASN A 438 -11.70 2.15 1.50
CA ASN A 438 -12.60 2.86 2.42
C ASN A 438 -13.03 2.01 3.64
N ASN A 439 -12.39 0.86 3.90
CA ASN A 439 -12.80 -0.08 4.96
C ASN A 439 -12.31 0.29 6.39
N ILE A 440 -12.26 1.58 6.73
CA ILE A 440 -11.68 2.09 7.99
C ILE A 440 -12.35 1.51 9.25
N SER A 441 -13.62 1.09 9.16
CA SER A 441 -14.40 0.54 10.29
C SER A 441 -14.76 -0.94 10.13
N ASN A 442 -14.04 -1.71 9.30
CA ASN A 442 -14.41 -3.08 8.96
C ASN A 442 -15.84 -3.22 8.43
N ALA A 443 -16.37 -2.15 7.83
CA ALA A 443 -17.73 -2.09 7.35
C ALA A 443 -17.99 -3.16 6.28
N TYR A 444 -17.00 -3.44 5.41
CA TYR A 444 -17.15 -4.30 4.24
C TYR A 444 -16.54 -5.71 4.39
N SER A 445 -16.14 -6.09 5.60
CA SER A 445 -15.28 -7.27 5.80
C SER A 445 -15.85 -8.56 5.22
N GLU A 446 -17.17 -8.76 5.32
CA GLU A 446 -17.81 -9.96 4.77
C GLU A 446 -17.84 -9.96 3.24
N GLU A 447 -18.22 -8.84 2.62
CA GLU A 447 -18.28 -8.74 1.16
C GLU A 447 -16.88 -8.88 0.54
N LEU A 448 -15.87 -8.28 1.17
CA LEU A 448 -14.47 -8.40 0.74
C LEU A 448 -13.97 -9.84 0.88
N TRP A 449 -14.34 -10.54 1.96
CA TRP A 449 -13.99 -11.94 2.14
C TRP A 449 -14.66 -12.84 1.10
N LEU A 450 -15.96 -12.67 0.84
CA LEU A 450 -16.68 -13.42 -0.19
C LEU A 450 -16.08 -13.18 -1.58
N PHE A 451 -15.73 -11.94 -1.90
CA PHE A 451 -15.08 -11.59 -3.16
C PHE A 451 -13.71 -12.27 -3.29
N LYS A 452 -12.85 -12.17 -2.26
CA LYS A 452 -11.56 -12.86 -2.24
C LYS A 452 -11.72 -14.36 -2.38
N LYS A 453 -12.65 -14.98 -1.66
CA LYS A 453 -12.91 -16.42 -1.77
C LYS A 453 -13.27 -16.85 -3.20
N MET A 454 -13.96 -16.00 -3.95
CA MET A 454 -14.37 -16.29 -5.32
C MET A 454 -13.24 -16.07 -6.35
N PHE A 455 -12.38 -15.08 -6.14
CA PHE A 455 -11.44 -14.61 -7.16
C PHE A 455 -9.94 -14.76 -6.80
N TRP A 456 -9.58 -14.92 -5.52
CA TRP A 456 -8.20 -15.09 -5.05
C TRP A 456 -7.73 -16.55 -5.23
N GLY A 457 -6.48 -16.76 -5.70
CA GLY A 457 -5.88 -18.10 -5.85
C GLY A 457 -5.92 -18.73 -7.26
N ASN A 458 -6.36 -17.97 -8.28
CA ASN A 458 -6.22 -18.19 -9.73
C ASN A 458 -6.70 -19.51 -10.38
N ASN A 459 -7.91 -19.44 -10.91
CA ASN A 459 -8.34 -19.93 -12.23
C ASN A 459 -9.38 -18.95 -12.83
N GLU A 460 -10.17 -18.33 -11.95
CA GLU A 460 -11.28 -17.46 -12.33
C GLU A 460 -10.85 -16.08 -12.86
N VAL A 461 -9.90 -15.42 -12.20
CA VAL A 461 -9.35 -14.15 -12.71
C VAL A 461 -8.65 -14.37 -14.06
N PHE A 462 -7.96 -15.50 -14.24
CA PHE A 462 -7.38 -15.87 -15.53
C PHE A 462 -8.45 -16.10 -16.61
N PHE A 463 -9.54 -16.80 -16.27
CA PHE A 463 -10.70 -16.95 -17.16
C PHE A 463 -11.25 -15.59 -17.59
N LEU A 464 -11.45 -14.67 -16.64
CA LEU A 464 -11.91 -13.32 -16.93
C LEU A 464 -10.93 -12.54 -17.80
N LYS A 465 -9.61 -12.62 -17.57
CA LYS A 465 -8.61 -11.97 -18.45
C LYS A 465 -8.69 -12.47 -19.90
N LYS A 466 -8.89 -13.78 -20.09
CA LYS A 466 -9.00 -14.39 -21.42
C LYS A 466 -10.27 -13.95 -22.14
N LYS A 467 -11.40 -13.92 -21.43
CA LYS A 467 -12.70 -13.56 -22.02
C LYS A 467 -12.87 -12.04 -22.15
N CYS A 468 -12.43 -11.27 -21.17
CA CYS A 468 -12.53 -9.81 -21.07
C CYS A 468 -11.13 -9.18 -20.93
N PRO A 469 -10.40 -8.96 -22.04
CA PRO A 469 -9.10 -8.30 -21.99
C PRO A 469 -9.23 -6.82 -21.56
N ASN A 470 -8.14 -6.24 -21.05
CA ASN A 470 -7.98 -4.81 -20.73
C ASN A 470 -8.73 -4.28 -19.48
N MET A 471 -9.02 -5.10 -18.47
CA MET A 471 -9.69 -4.66 -17.23
C MET A 471 -8.75 -4.51 -16.00
N CYS A 472 -7.43 -4.50 -16.19
CA CYS A 472 -6.42 -4.41 -15.13
C CYS A 472 -6.59 -5.40 -13.94
N LEU A 473 -7.22 -6.56 -14.16
CA LEU A 473 -7.59 -7.48 -13.07
C LEU A 473 -6.39 -8.01 -12.26
N ASP A 474 -5.19 -7.97 -12.84
CA ASP A 474 -3.91 -8.34 -12.24
C ASP A 474 -3.62 -7.54 -10.96
N LEU A 475 -4.14 -6.31 -10.87
CA LEU A 475 -3.87 -5.37 -9.79
C LEU A 475 -5.00 -5.32 -8.74
N VAL A 476 -6.09 -6.08 -8.93
CA VAL A 476 -7.27 -6.01 -8.04
C VAL A 476 -6.91 -6.31 -6.57
N PHE A 477 -5.93 -7.17 -6.35
CA PHE A 477 -5.55 -7.65 -5.03
C PHE A 477 -4.31 -6.97 -4.46
N ASP A 478 -3.66 -6.12 -5.23
CA ASP A 478 -2.52 -5.35 -4.77
C ASP A 478 -3.00 -4.19 -3.88
N VAL A 479 -2.67 -4.28 -2.59
CA VAL A 479 -3.06 -3.31 -1.56
C VAL A 479 -2.42 -1.93 -1.73
N LYS A 480 -1.35 -1.83 -2.55
CA LYS A 480 -0.64 -0.56 -2.82
C LYS A 480 -1.52 0.44 -3.58
N TYR A 481 -2.42 -0.05 -4.42
CA TYR A 481 -3.17 0.78 -5.35
C TYR A 481 -4.59 1.07 -4.85
N LYS A 482 -5.04 2.33 -4.99
CA LYS A 482 -6.38 2.76 -4.56
C LYS A 482 -7.49 2.28 -5.50
N THR A 483 -7.27 2.35 -6.81
CA THR A 483 -8.24 1.96 -7.84
C THR A 483 -7.81 0.66 -8.54
N LEU A 484 -8.71 0.08 -9.36
CA LEU A 484 -8.44 -1.16 -10.12
C LEU A 484 -7.44 -0.92 -11.24
N CYS A 485 -7.60 0.20 -11.96
CA CYS A 485 -6.66 0.73 -12.93
C CYS A 485 -6.07 2.04 -12.39
N PRO A 486 -5.18 1.99 -11.37
CA PRO A 486 -4.52 3.17 -10.78
C PRO A 486 -3.62 3.93 -11.76
N LEU A 487 -3.47 3.39 -12.97
CA LEU A 487 -2.69 3.93 -14.06
C LEU A 487 -3.54 4.76 -15.05
N ASP A 488 -4.87 4.83 -14.84
CA ASP A 488 -5.86 5.49 -15.71
C ASP A 488 -6.53 6.75 -15.09
N GLU A 489 -6.22 7.14 -13.85
CA GLU A 489 -6.74 8.40 -13.27
C GLU A 489 -6.08 9.62 -13.96
N LYS A 490 -6.78 10.23 -14.93
CA LYS A 490 -6.39 11.48 -15.61
C LYS A 490 -6.68 12.71 -14.73
N PRO A 491 -5.68 13.56 -14.41
CA PRO A 491 -5.93 14.97 -14.11
C PRO A 491 -6.19 15.71 -15.43
N SER A 492 -7.19 16.59 -15.46
CA SER A 492 -7.36 17.55 -16.55
C SER A 492 -6.20 18.55 -16.55
N ILE A 493 -5.40 18.66 -17.61
CA ILE A 493 -4.76 19.91 -18.06
C ILE A 493 -4.31 19.78 -19.53
N LEU A 494 -4.42 20.91 -20.22
CA LEU A 494 -4.17 21.25 -21.62
C LEU A 494 -2.78 20.88 -22.20
N ASP A 495 -1.82 20.46 -21.36
CA ASP A 495 -0.40 20.27 -21.74
C ASP A 495 -0.15 18.96 -22.51
N GLU A 496 -0.99 17.93 -22.35
CA GLU A 496 -0.82 16.61 -23.00
C GLU A 496 -1.04 16.68 -24.52
N LYS A 497 -1.97 17.52 -24.99
CA LYS A 497 -2.22 17.74 -26.43
C LYS A 497 -1.10 18.53 -27.12
N ILE A 498 -0.33 19.32 -26.37
CA ILE A 498 0.77 20.14 -26.89
C ILE A 498 2.02 19.28 -27.05
N ASP A 499 2.32 18.40 -26.08
CA ASP A 499 3.54 17.58 -26.12
C ASP A 499 3.45 16.39 -27.08
N LEU A 500 2.25 15.84 -27.32
CA LEU A 500 2.04 14.75 -28.28
C LEU A 500 2.09 15.17 -29.75
N ASN A 501 1.81 16.44 -30.09
CA ASN A 501 1.57 16.88 -31.47
C ASN A 501 2.58 17.88 -32.07
N ILE A 502 3.59 18.40 -31.35
CA ILE A 502 4.30 19.62 -31.83
C ILE A 502 5.82 19.49 -32.07
N CYS A 503 6.49 18.38 -31.73
CA CYS A 503 7.97 18.37 -31.73
C CYS A 503 8.67 17.25 -32.51
N GLU A 504 8.12 16.80 -33.64
CA GLU A 504 8.91 16.01 -34.60
C GLU A 504 9.75 16.92 -35.49
N THR A 505 11.02 17.12 -35.14
CA THR A 505 12.01 17.53 -36.13
C THR A 505 12.37 16.32 -36.98
N ALA A 506 12.14 16.44 -38.29
CA ALA A 506 12.53 15.44 -39.27
C ALA A 506 14.04 15.18 -39.18
N GLN A 507 14.44 14.01 -38.69
CA GLN A 507 15.80 13.52 -38.86
C GLN A 507 15.92 12.93 -40.26
N GLU A 508 16.66 13.61 -41.11
CA GLU A 508 16.99 13.15 -42.46
C GLU A 508 18.00 12.00 -42.35
N TYR A 509 17.51 10.75 -42.38
CA TYR A 509 18.38 9.59 -42.51
C TYR A 509 18.95 9.56 -43.93
N ILE A 510 20.28 9.66 -44.06
CA ILE A 510 21.01 9.65 -45.33
C ILE A 510 20.77 8.35 -46.12
N PHE A 511 20.28 7.28 -45.47
CA PHE A 511 19.94 6.00 -46.08
C PHE A 511 18.60 5.46 -45.54
N GLN A 512 17.48 5.84 -46.16
CA GLN A 512 16.14 5.38 -45.78
C GLN A 512 15.88 3.88 -46.06
N ASP A 513 16.73 3.22 -46.85
CA ASP A 513 16.56 1.82 -47.30
C ASP A 513 17.26 0.77 -46.40
N LEU A 514 17.85 1.17 -45.26
CA LEU A 514 18.64 0.29 -44.38
C LEU A 514 17.81 -0.44 -43.31
N ASN A 515 18.36 -1.53 -42.77
CA ASN A 515 17.66 -2.34 -41.75
C ASN A 515 17.43 -1.52 -40.49
N THR A 516 18.43 -0.77 -40.03
CA THR A 516 18.35 0.10 -38.84
C THR A 516 17.21 1.13 -38.94
N SER A 517 17.06 1.79 -40.10
CA SER A 517 16.00 2.78 -40.35
C SER A 517 14.60 2.17 -40.14
N SER A 518 14.36 0.97 -40.67
CA SER A 518 13.09 0.26 -40.50
C SER A 518 12.78 -0.07 -39.02
N VAL A 519 13.81 -0.39 -38.23
CA VAL A 519 13.66 -0.68 -36.80
C VAL A 519 13.35 0.60 -36.04
N TYR A 520 14.08 1.69 -36.28
CA TYR A 520 13.84 2.98 -35.63
C TYR A 520 12.48 3.57 -35.97
N ASN A 521 11.98 3.41 -37.19
CA ASN A 521 10.63 3.81 -37.56
C ASN A 521 9.58 3.05 -36.74
N LYS A 522 9.77 1.75 -36.50
CA LYS A 522 8.90 0.97 -35.59
C LYS A 522 8.97 1.47 -34.15
N LEU A 523 10.15 1.87 -33.66
CA LEU A 523 10.30 2.44 -32.32
C LEU A 523 9.65 3.83 -32.19
N ASN A 524 9.50 4.58 -33.30
CA ASN A 524 8.91 5.91 -33.31
C ASN A 524 7.39 5.94 -33.56
N ARG A 525 6.76 4.80 -33.89
CA ARG A 525 5.33 4.71 -34.21
C ARG A 525 4.43 5.48 -33.23
N GLU A 526 3.33 6.04 -33.70
CA GLU A 526 2.36 6.73 -32.85
C GLU A 526 1.66 5.76 -31.89
N ILE A 527 1.11 6.30 -30.80
CA ILE A 527 0.49 5.53 -29.72
C ILE A 527 -1.00 5.84 -29.68
N ILE A 528 -1.83 4.79 -29.72
CA ILE A 528 -3.29 4.91 -29.86
C ILE A 528 -4.00 4.79 -28.48
N THR A 529 -3.29 4.36 -27.42
CA THR A 529 -3.85 4.12 -26.07
C THR A 529 -2.92 4.58 -24.95
N ASP A 530 -3.43 5.40 -24.02
CA ASP A 530 -2.70 6.13 -22.97
C ASP A 530 -2.40 5.31 -21.68
N ASN A 531 -2.04 4.03 -21.77
CA ASN A 531 -1.85 3.18 -20.58
C ASN A 531 -0.49 3.39 -19.86
N TYR A 532 0.28 4.43 -20.19
CA TYR A 532 1.64 4.67 -19.67
C TYR A 532 1.77 5.97 -18.86
N TYR A 533 0.65 6.67 -18.61
CA TYR A 533 0.61 7.95 -17.89
C TYR A 533 1.27 7.84 -16.50
N SER A 534 1.06 6.75 -15.76
CA SER A 534 1.61 6.57 -14.41
C SER A 534 3.14 6.65 -14.34
N PHE A 535 3.83 6.10 -15.34
CA PHE A 535 5.30 6.15 -15.41
C PHE A 535 5.75 7.53 -15.86
N CYS A 536 5.11 8.04 -16.92
CA CYS A 536 5.59 9.21 -17.64
C CYS A 536 5.10 10.54 -17.05
N SER A 537 4.07 10.56 -16.20
CA SER A 537 3.53 11.77 -15.59
C SER A 537 4.54 12.59 -14.80
N LYS A 538 5.56 11.92 -14.22
CA LYS A 538 6.71 12.58 -13.56
C LYS A 538 7.50 13.50 -14.50
N LEU A 539 7.36 13.33 -15.81
CA LEU A 539 8.02 14.12 -16.86
C LEU A 539 7.17 15.27 -17.39
N LEU A 540 5.88 15.34 -17.05
CA LEU A 540 5.00 16.45 -17.44
C LEU A 540 5.53 17.83 -17.03
N PRO A 541 6.07 18.03 -15.79
CA PRO A 541 6.63 19.33 -15.40
C PRO A 541 7.77 19.82 -16.30
N PHE A 542 8.47 18.90 -16.96
CA PHE A 542 9.59 19.21 -17.86
C PHE A 542 9.16 19.44 -19.30
N SER A 543 7.93 19.07 -19.67
CA SER A 543 7.44 19.10 -21.06
C SER A 543 7.34 20.53 -21.62
N SER A 544 7.08 21.53 -20.75
CA SER A 544 7.06 22.95 -21.13
C SER A 544 8.42 23.48 -21.62
N LYS A 545 9.53 22.93 -21.10
CA LYS A 545 10.90 23.32 -21.45
C LYS A 545 11.53 22.36 -22.45
N TYR A 546 11.21 21.09 -22.35
CA TYR A 546 11.75 19.98 -23.14
C TYR A 546 10.63 19.26 -23.86
N CYS A 547 10.13 19.90 -24.91
CA CYS A 547 9.04 19.37 -25.71
C CYS A 547 9.36 17.97 -26.26
N GLY A 548 8.42 17.03 -26.08
CA GLY A 548 8.52 15.64 -26.47
C GLY A 548 9.13 14.72 -25.41
N ILE A 549 9.55 15.22 -24.23
CA ILE A 549 10.13 14.38 -23.16
C ILE A 549 9.12 13.38 -22.59
N TYR A 550 7.85 13.81 -22.41
CA TYR A 550 6.78 12.92 -22.00
C TYR A 550 6.47 11.93 -23.12
N GLY A 551 6.31 12.41 -24.35
CA GLY A 551 6.08 11.56 -25.53
C GLY A 551 7.16 10.48 -25.73
N LEU A 552 8.43 10.81 -25.48
CA LEU A 552 9.54 9.84 -25.54
C LEU A 552 9.38 8.76 -24.47
N CYS A 553 9.01 9.12 -23.24
CA CYS A 553 8.76 8.16 -22.18
C CYS A 553 7.63 7.19 -22.54
N VAL A 554 6.53 7.69 -23.10
CA VAL A 554 5.39 6.85 -23.50
C VAL A 554 5.83 5.88 -24.61
N LYS A 555 6.61 6.36 -25.60
CA LYS A 555 7.21 5.51 -26.65
C LYS A 555 8.16 4.44 -26.06
N LEU A 556 9.00 4.81 -25.08
CA LEU A 556 9.88 3.88 -24.38
C LEU A 556 9.09 2.80 -23.63
N ALA A 557 8.07 3.19 -22.84
CA ALA A 557 7.23 2.26 -22.09
C ALA A 557 6.56 1.23 -23.00
N ARG A 558 6.01 1.68 -24.13
CA ARG A 558 5.46 0.78 -25.16
C ARG A 558 6.53 -0.15 -25.73
N ASN A 559 7.69 0.39 -26.14
CA ASN A 559 8.75 -0.42 -26.76
C ASN A 559 9.26 -1.52 -25.82
N ILE A 560 9.40 -1.22 -24.53
CA ILE A 560 9.79 -2.19 -23.51
C ILE A 560 8.67 -3.21 -23.24
N LYS A 561 7.40 -2.80 -23.23
CA LYS A 561 6.28 -3.72 -23.13
C LYS A 561 6.21 -4.68 -24.32
N ASP A 562 6.35 -4.17 -25.54
CA ASP A 562 6.37 -5.00 -26.76
C ASP A 562 7.49 -6.04 -26.70
N LEU A 563 8.65 -5.62 -26.18
CA LEU A 563 9.81 -6.49 -25.97
C LEU A 563 9.52 -7.64 -24.98
N SER A 564 8.68 -7.43 -23.96
CA SER A 564 8.33 -8.47 -22.99
C SER A 564 7.67 -9.71 -23.62
N TYR A 565 7.09 -9.56 -24.82
CA TYR A 565 6.48 -10.66 -25.58
C TYR A 565 7.47 -11.40 -26.51
N MET A 566 8.71 -10.91 -26.66
CA MET A 566 9.75 -11.50 -27.51
C MET A 566 10.61 -12.52 -26.73
N LYS A 567 11.15 -13.53 -27.43
CA LYS A 567 12.01 -14.59 -26.84
C LYS A 567 13.45 -14.54 -27.38
N ASN A 568 14.41 -14.97 -26.57
CA ASN A 568 15.79 -15.30 -26.95
C ASN A 568 16.55 -14.15 -27.65
N LYS A 569 17.44 -14.46 -28.61
CA LYS A 569 18.38 -13.54 -29.28
C LYS A 569 17.72 -12.30 -29.91
N GLU A 570 16.50 -12.43 -30.44
CA GLU A 570 15.75 -11.30 -31.03
C GLU A 570 15.45 -10.22 -29.98
N ARG A 571 15.20 -10.63 -28.73
CA ARG A 571 14.99 -9.72 -27.60
C ARG A 571 16.26 -8.93 -27.28
N THR A 572 17.41 -9.61 -27.20
CA THR A 572 18.71 -8.95 -26.94
C THR A 572 19.07 -7.97 -28.05
N ASP A 573 18.99 -8.40 -29.32
CA ASP A 573 19.24 -7.52 -30.47
C ASP A 573 18.32 -6.29 -30.43
N ARG A 574 17.04 -6.46 -30.05
CA ARG A 574 16.09 -5.35 -29.92
C ARG A 574 16.40 -4.41 -28.75
N CYS A 575 16.95 -4.90 -27.64
CA CYS A 575 17.39 -4.05 -26.52
C CYS A 575 18.44 -3.04 -26.99
N ASP A 576 19.46 -3.49 -27.73
CA ASP A 576 20.55 -2.62 -28.20
C ASP A 576 20.01 -1.46 -29.04
N TYR A 577 19.07 -1.75 -29.97
CA TYR A 577 18.37 -0.72 -30.74
C TYR A 577 17.61 0.27 -29.85
N ILE A 578 16.88 -0.19 -28.84
CA ILE A 578 16.11 0.66 -27.93
C ILE A 578 17.03 1.57 -27.12
N ILE A 579 18.15 1.06 -26.61
CA ILE A 579 19.10 1.83 -25.81
C ILE A 579 19.75 2.94 -26.64
N HIS A 580 20.27 2.61 -27.82
CA HIS A 580 20.87 3.61 -28.71
C HIS A 580 19.85 4.65 -29.20
N TRP A 581 18.63 4.21 -29.53
CA TRP A 581 17.53 5.10 -29.90
C TRP A 581 17.17 6.06 -28.78
N MET A 582 17.06 5.56 -27.54
CA MET A 582 16.70 6.35 -26.38
C MET A 582 17.74 7.44 -26.12
N TYR A 583 19.04 7.12 -26.09
CA TYR A 583 20.08 8.13 -25.88
C TYR A 583 20.09 9.20 -26.97
N ASP A 584 19.91 8.81 -28.24
CA ASP A 584 19.82 9.76 -29.35
C ASP A 584 18.61 10.70 -29.20
N LYS A 585 17.43 10.17 -28.85
CA LYS A 585 16.24 11.00 -28.63
C LYS A 585 16.38 11.91 -27.42
N ILE A 586 16.93 11.43 -26.30
CA ILE A 586 17.22 12.25 -25.12
C ILE A 586 18.17 13.40 -25.49
N ARG A 587 19.27 13.11 -26.19
CA ARG A 587 20.26 14.11 -26.63
C ARG A 587 19.58 15.25 -27.41
N ASN A 588 18.67 14.89 -28.32
CA ASN A 588 17.96 15.86 -29.16
C ASN A 588 16.92 16.67 -28.39
N ILE A 589 16.12 16.01 -27.53
CA ILE A 589 15.06 16.67 -26.74
C ILE A 589 15.66 17.63 -25.71
N LEU A 590 16.71 17.21 -25.00
CA LEU A 590 17.38 18.04 -24.00
C LEU A 590 18.36 19.05 -24.61
N LYS A 591 18.51 19.06 -25.95
CA LYS A 591 19.42 19.93 -26.72
C LYS A 591 20.85 19.91 -26.16
N ILE A 592 21.35 18.70 -25.87
CA ILE A 592 22.69 18.51 -25.31
C ILE A 592 23.73 18.90 -26.36
N ASP A 593 24.47 19.97 -26.10
CA ASP A 593 25.53 20.47 -26.97
C ASP A 593 26.88 19.77 -26.73
N THR A 594 27.87 20.07 -27.56
CA THR A 594 29.22 19.51 -27.45
C THR A 594 29.97 19.93 -26.18
N ASN A 595 29.48 20.95 -25.46
CA ASN A 595 30.04 21.41 -24.19
C ASN A 595 29.40 20.70 -22.98
N GLY A 596 28.42 19.82 -23.21
CA GLY A 596 27.80 18.99 -22.17
C GLY A 596 26.88 19.77 -21.23
N ILE A 597 26.37 20.94 -21.63
CA ILE A 597 25.44 21.71 -20.81
C ILE A 597 24.02 21.21 -21.07
N TYR A 598 23.43 20.56 -20.07
CA TYR A 598 22.05 20.08 -20.13
C TYR A 598 21.39 20.09 -18.75
N ASP A 599 20.05 20.03 -18.73
CA ASP A 599 19.29 20.00 -17.49
C ASP A 599 19.37 18.61 -16.85
N THR A 600 20.24 18.53 -15.85
CA THR A 600 20.53 17.32 -15.10
C THR A 600 19.31 16.82 -14.32
N ASN A 601 18.34 17.69 -14.00
CA ASN A 601 17.12 17.27 -13.31
C ASN A 601 16.16 16.55 -14.26
N ALA A 602 15.92 17.11 -15.46
CA ALA A 602 15.09 16.48 -16.48
C ALA A 602 15.67 15.12 -16.90
N LEU A 603 17.00 15.06 -17.10
CA LEU A 603 17.68 13.81 -17.46
C LEU A 603 17.58 12.76 -16.35
N ARG A 604 17.86 13.14 -15.10
CA ARG A 604 17.81 12.24 -13.95
C ARG A 604 16.41 11.67 -13.76
N GLU A 605 15.37 12.51 -13.88
CA GLU A 605 13.99 12.04 -13.75
C GLU A 605 13.61 11.11 -14.91
N PHE A 606 14.04 11.41 -16.14
CA PHE A 606 13.82 10.51 -17.28
C PHE A 606 14.46 9.13 -17.05
N PHE A 607 15.73 9.10 -16.62
CA PHE A 607 16.42 7.84 -16.35
C PHE A 607 15.78 7.04 -15.21
N LYS A 608 15.30 7.70 -14.17
CA LYS A 608 14.57 7.07 -13.07
C LYS A 608 13.28 6.41 -13.58
N VAL A 609 12.49 7.14 -14.38
CA VAL A 609 11.26 6.62 -14.98
C VAL A 609 11.55 5.45 -15.93
N GLY A 610 12.57 5.56 -16.79
CA GLY A 610 12.96 4.47 -17.69
C GLY A 610 13.41 3.22 -16.94
N TYR A 611 14.11 3.36 -15.81
CA TYR A 611 14.48 2.24 -14.94
C TYR A 611 13.24 1.56 -14.32
N GLU A 612 12.28 2.34 -13.82
CA GLU A 612 11.00 1.84 -13.30
C GLU A 612 10.24 1.04 -14.37
N ILE A 613 10.19 1.53 -15.61
CA ILE A 613 9.56 0.87 -16.76
C ILE A 613 10.23 -0.49 -17.03
N ILE A 614 11.56 -0.52 -17.15
CA ILE A 614 12.32 -1.73 -17.45
C ILE A 614 12.09 -2.81 -16.41
N HIS A 615 12.13 -2.43 -15.13
CA HIS A 615 11.92 -3.37 -14.03
C HIS A 615 10.48 -3.90 -14.04
N THR A 616 9.49 -3.04 -14.26
CA THR A 616 8.07 -3.41 -14.23
C THR A 616 7.70 -4.44 -15.30
N PHE A 617 8.27 -4.31 -16.50
CA PHE A 617 8.01 -5.24 -17.60
C PHE A 617 8.99 -6.43 -17.66
N GLY A 618 9.85 -6.60 -16.65
CA GLY A 618 10.80 -7.73 -16.58
C GLY A 618 11.81 -7.73 -17.73
N ALA A 619 12.26 -6.55 -18.16
CA ALA A 619 13.20 -6.36 -19.27
C ALA A 619 14.63 -6.05 -18.80
N SER A 620 15.10 -6.71 -17.73
CA SER A 620 16.41 -6.47 -17.09
C SER A 620 17.60 -6.57 -18.05
N ASP A 621 17.45 -7.27 -19.16
CA ASP A 621 18.49 -7.41 -20.19
C ASP A 621 18.74 -6.10 -20.96
N CYS A 622 17.82 -5.12 -20.89
CA CYS A 622 17.96 -3.80 -21.52
C CYS A 622 18.43 -2.71 -20.55
N LEU A 623 19.06 -3.05 -19.42
CA LEU A 623 19.56 -2.04 -18.49
C LEU A 623 20.62 -1.16 -19.15
N TYR A 624 20.55 0.14 -18.88
CA TYR A 624 21.41 1.16 -19.47
C TYR A 624 22.10 1.98 -18.38
N ASN A 625 23.22 2.63 -18.74
CA ASN A 625 23.96 3.45 -17.79
C ASN A 625 23.22 4.76 -17.49
N THR A 626 23.03 5.07 -16.22
CA THR A 626 22.37 6.29 -15.75
C THR A 626 23.33 7.31 -15.16
N THR A 627 24.59 6.94 -14.92
CA THR A 627 25.58 7.78 -14.23
C THR A 627 26.70 8.19 -15.17
N ASN A 628 27.13 9.46 -15.08
CA ASN A 628 28.24 10.03 -15.86
C ASN A 628 28.16 9.72 -17.37
N VAL A 629 26.95 9.81 -17.94
CA VAL A 629 26.70 9.47 -19.34
C VAL A 629 27.35 10.51 -20.25
N ASN A 630 28.30 10.07 -21.08
CA ASN A 630 28.89 10.88 -22.15
C ASN A 630 28.05 10.74 -23.43
N PHE A 631 27.23 11.75 -23.75
CA PHE A 631 26.33 11.71 -24.90
C PHE A 631 27.02 11.76 -26.27
N GLU A 632 28.23 12.32 -26.36
CA GLU A 632 29.02 12.23 -27.60
C GLU A 632 29.55 10.81 -27.80
N GLU A 633 30.01 10.15 -26.72
CA GLU A 633 30.35 8.73 -26.80
C GLU A 633 29.12 7.88 -27.18
N GLN A 634 27.93 8.16 -26.63
CA GLN A 634 26.69 7.44 -27.01
C GLN A 634 26.31 7.63 -28.48
N LYS A 635 26.53 8.83 -29.02
CA LYS A 635 26.31 9.11 -30.45
C LYS A 635 27.26 8.28 -31.33
N GLU A 636 28.55 8.24 -30.99
CA GLU A 636 29.54 7.44 -31.70
C GLU A 636 29.19 5.94 -31.64
N LYS A 637 28.79 5.46 -30.46
CA LYS A 637 28.33 4.07 -30.25
C LYS A 637 27.16 3.71 -31.14
N LYS A 638 26.13 4.58 -31.21
CA LYS A 638 24.99 4.37 -32.13
C LYS A 638 25.45 4.28 -33.59
N GLN A 639 26.33 5.18 -34.04
CA GLN A 639 26.82 5.18 -35.42
C GLN A 639 27.58 3.89 -35.77
N LEU A 640 28.40 3.38 -34.84
CA LEU A 640 29.10 2.11 -34.99
C LEU A 640 28.14 0.92 -34.95
N HIS A 641 27.20 0.89 -34.01
CA HIS A 641 26.14 -0.13 -33.95
C HIS A 641 25.40 -0.22 -35.29
N ASP A 642 24.93 0.92 -35.80
CA ASP A 642 24.16 0.97 -37.05
C ASP A 642 24.99 0.48 -38.23
N TYR A 643 26.26 0.90 -38.30
CA TYR A 643 27.21 0.42 -39.29
C TYR A 643 27.34 -1.12 -39.30
N PHE A 644 27.53 -1.76 -38.14
CA PHE A 644 27.68 -3.21 -38.08
C PHE A 644 26.38 -3.97 -38.37
N LYS A 645 25.22 -3.41 -38.03
CA LYS A 645 23.91 -4.02 -38.32
C LYS A 645 23.52 -3.88 -39.80
N ASP A 646 24.00 -2.84 -40.47
CA ASP A 646 23.73 -2.58 -41.88
C ASP A 646 24.87 -3.00 -42.81
N TYR A 647 26.02 -3.46 -42.29
CA TYR A 647 27.26 -3.74 -43.05
C TYR A 647 27.03 -4.48 -44.38
N ASP A 648 26.26 -5.56 -44.36
CA ASP A 648 26.00 -6.39 -45.57
C ASP A 648 25.13 -5.68 -46.62
N LYS A 649 24.32 -4.70 -46.20
CA LYS A 649 23.46 -3.88 -47.07
C LYS A 649 24.15 -2.59 -47.52
N ILE A 650 25.17 -2.18 -46.79
CA ILE A 650 25.98 -1.01 -47.10
C ILE A 650 26.83 -1.35 -48.34
N SER A 651 26.34 -0.93 -49.51
CA SER A 651 27.07 -1.04 -50.76
C SER A 651 26.80 0.14 -51.67
N CYS A 652 27.83 0.58 -52.39
CA CYS A 652 27.66 1.46 -53.55
C CYS A 652 27.45 0.55 -54.77
N GLY A 653 26.19 0.23 -55.07
CA GLY A 653 25.82 -0.62 -56.21
C GLY A 653 26.12 0.02 -57.58
N ASP A 654 25.89 -0.74 -58.65
CA ASP A 654 26.10 -0.31 -60.06
C ASP A 654 25.20 0.85 -60.52
N THR A 655 24.28 1.34 -59.68
CA THR A 655 23.37 2.42 -60.02
C THR A 655 24.10 3.72 -60.39
N HIS A 656 23.65 4.34 -61.49
CA HIS A 656 24.14 5.56 -62.16
C HIS A 656 24.14 6.86 -61.32
N ASN A 657 23.97 6.80 -60.00
CA ASN A 657 23.81 7.99 -59.15
C ASN A 657 25.12 8.30 -58.37
N SER A 658 26.03 9.05 -59.00
CA SER A 658 27.35 9.43 -58.45
C SER A 658 27.26 10.12 -57.08
N MET A 659 26.25 10.96 -56.87
CA MET A 659 26.03 11.71 -55.63
C MET A 659 25.67 10.81 -54.43
N LYS A 660 25.05 9.64 -54.65
CA LYS A 660 24.74 8.67 -53.57
C LYS A 660 26.00 7.92 -53.11
N CYS A 661 26.93 7.68 -54.02
CA CYS A 661 28.19 7.00 -53.71
C CYS A 661 29.22 7.94 -53.05
N GLU A 662 29.24 9.22 -53.38
CA GLU A 662 30.07 10.23 -52.69
C GLU A 662 29.72 10.33 -51.20
N LYS A 663 28.43 10.53 -50.89
CA LYS A 663 27.92 10.52 -49.50
C LYS A 663 28.21 9.21 -48.77
N PHE A 664 28.22 8.09 -49.49
CA PHE A 664 28.61 6.79 -48.95
C PHE A 664 30.09 6.72 -48.59
N CYS A 665 30.99 7.14 -49.48
CA CYS A 665 32.43 7.14 -49.20
C CYS A 665 32.77 8.09 -48.05
N GLU A 666 32.09 9.25 -47.96
CA GLU A 666 32.16 10.16 -46.80
C GLU A 666 31.74 9.49 -45.50
N TYR A 667 30.60 8.80 -45.51
CA TYR A 667 30.11 8.06 -44.36
C TYR A 667 31.10 6.97 -43.92
N VAL A 668 31.63 6.17 -44.84
CA VAL A 668 32.61 5.12 -44.52
C VAL A 668 33.90 5.71 -43.95
N LYS A 669 34.37 6.85 -44.49
CA LYS A 669 35.55 7.55 -43.97
C LYS A 669 35.32 8.05 -42.55
N HIS A 670 34.14 8.62 -42.27
CA HIS A 670 33.73 9.01 -40.92
C HIS A 670 33.70 7.82 -39.96
N ILE A 671 33.08 6.70 -40.37
CA ILE A 671 33.04 5.47 -39.56
C ILE A 671 34.45 4.92 -39.32
N ASN A 672 35.38 5.02 -40.27
CA ASN A 672 36.76 4.55 -40.06
C ASN A 672 37.47 5.29 -38.93
N VAL A 673 37.25 6.60 -38.82
CA VAL A 673 37.78 7.41 -37.71
C VAL A 673 37.21 6.92 -36.38
N LEU A 674 35.89 6.69 -36.31
CA LEU A 674 35.24 6.17 -35.12
C LEU A 674 35.70 4.75 -34.78
N TYR A 675 35.85 3.89 -35.79
CA TYR A 675 36.31 2.52 -35.64
C TYR A 675 37.72 2.51 -35.02
N GLY A 676 38.64 3.34 -35.54
CA GLY A 676 39.98 3.52 -34.97
C GLY A 676 39.98 4.04 -33.54
N LYS A 677 39.07 4.97 -33.19
CA LYS A 677 38.95 5.50 -31.83
C LYS A 677 38.51 4.46 -30.81
N HIS A 678 37.66 3.50 -31.20
CA HIS A 678 37.06 2.52 -30.28
C HIS A 678 37.77 1.16 -30.28
N ILE A 679 38.57 0.83 -31.29
CA ILE A 679 39.15 -0.51 -31.47
C ILE A 679 40.01 -0.96 -30.28
N ASP A 680 40.89 -0.11 -29.74
CA ASP A 680 41.79 -0.48 -28.64
C ASP A 680 41.05 -0.74 -27.32
N LYS A 681 39.91 -0.07 -27.12
CA LYS A 681 39.06 -0.22 -25.94
C LYS A 681 38.15 -1.44 -26.05
N CYS A 682 37.64 -1.70 -27.26
CA CYS A 682 36.60 -2.69 -27.50
C CYS A 682 37.12 -4.03 -28.02
N CYS A 683 38.38 -4.11 -28.46
CA CYS A 683 38.96 -5.33 -28.99
C CYS A 683 40.12 -5.83 -28.15
N TYR A 684 40.06 -7.10 -27.80
CA TYR A 684 41.13 -7.77 -27.09
C TYR A 684 41.62 -8.96 -27.92
N CYS A 685 42.81 -8.81 -28.50
CA CYS A 685 43.36 -9.76 -29.46
C CYS A 685 44.42 -10.67 -28.81
N PHE A 686 44.31 -11.96 -29.10
CA PHE A 686 45.24 -12.98 -28.63
C PHE A 686 46.25 -13.33 -29.72
N LYS A 687 47.49 -13.65 -29.33
CA LYS A 687 48.58 -14.04 -30.24
C LYS A 687 48.22 -15.28 -31.07
N SER A 688 47.40 -16.18 -30.52
CA SER A 688 46.75 -17.30 -31.20
C SER A 688 45.29 -17.39 -30.69
N GLY A 689 44.31 -17.24 -31.59
CA GLY A 689 42.88 -17.38 -31.23
C GLY A 689 41.93 -16.26 -31.68
N GLY A 690 42.42 -15.22 -32.38
CA GLY A 690 41.57 -14.13 -32.88
C GLY A 690 41.37 -13.02 -31.84
N CYS A 691 40.33 -12.19 -32.04
CA CYS A 691 40.00 -11.07 -31.16
C CYS A 691 38.62 -11.27 -30.53
N MET A 692 38.50 -10.90 -29.26
CA MET A 692 37.26 -10.93 -28.50
C MET A 692 36.63 -9.52 -28.43
N ASP A 693 35.33 -9.46 -28.65
CA ASP A 693 34.52 -8.25 -28.53
C ASP A 693 34.27 -7.94 -27.04
N ARG A 694 34.82 -6.83 -26.53
CA ARG A 694 34.53 -6.32 -25.17
C ARG A 694 33.31 -5.40 -25.14
N CYS A 695 32.87 -4.92 -26.29
CA CYS A 695 31.72 -4.02 -26.45
C CYS A 695 30.68 -4.64 -27.42
N PRO A 696 30.11 -5.81 -27.10
CA PRO A 696 29.25 -6.55 -28.03
C PRO A 696 27.94 -5.82 -28.39
N ASP A 697 27.56 -4.81 -27.61
CA ASP A 697 26.38 -3.97 -27.80
C ASP A 697 26.50 -3.02 -29.01
N TYR A 698 27.72 -2.62 -29.41
CA TYR A 698 27.91 -1.70 -30.55
C TYR A 698 29.16 -1.92 -31.41
N PHE A 699 30.06 -2.84 -31.05
CA PHE A 699 31.34 -3.02 -31.74
C PHE A 699 31.64 -4.49 -32.09
N LYS A 700 32.27 -4.71 -33.25
CA LYS A 700 32.80 -6.02 -33.67
C LYS A 700 34.28 -5.91 -34.04
N CYS A 701 35.09 -6.84 -33.54
CA CYS A 701 36.54 -6.87 -33.72
C CYS A 701 37.03 -7.72 -34.90
N ASP A 702 36.12 -8.45 -35.53
CA ASP A 702 36.43 -9.18 -36.75
C ASP A 702 36.83 -8.20 -37.86
N ASP A 703 37.99 -8.49 -38.48
CA ASP A 703 38.60 -7.64 -39.50
C ASP A 703 37.79 -7.61 -40.80
N THR A 704 36.85 -8.56 -40.97
CA THR A 704 35.88 -8.52 -42.07
C THR A 704 35.07 -7.22 -42.04
N TYR A 705 34.69 -6.72 -40.86
CA TYR A 705 33.90 -5.49 -40.69
C TYR A 705 34.74 -4.21 -40.71
N ASN A 706 36.04 -4.27 -41.01
CA ASN A 706 36.88 -3.10 -41.07
C ASN A 706 36.36 -2.13 -42.16
N PRO A 707 36.09 -0.84 -41.86
CA PRO A 707 35.54 0.13 -42.83
C PRO A 707 36.38 0.27 -44.11
N HIS A 708 37.69 0.03 -44.01
CA HIS A 708 38.59 0.00 -45.17
C HIS A 708 38.19 -1.04 -46.23
N ASN A 709 37.56 -2.15 -45.84
CA ASN A 709 37.11 -3.17 -46.80
C ASN A 709 35.99 -2.65 -47.70
N LEU A 710 35.08 -1.82 -47.15
CA LEU A 710 34.01 -1.18 -47.92
C LEU A 710 34.55 -0.01 -48.76
N PHE A 711 35.54 0.72 -48.25
CA PHE A 711 36.16 1.84 -48.97
C PHE A 711 36.95 1.40 -50.21
N LYS A 712 37.45 0.16 -50.26
CA LYS A 712 38.12 -0.41 -51.45
C LYS A 712 37.20 -0.58 -52.67
N ALA A 713 35.90 -0.39 -52.52
CA ALA A 713 34.94 -0.49 -53.62
C ALA A 713 35.32 0.46 -54.78
N PRO A 714 35.18 0.03 -56.06
CA PRO A 714 35.75 0.73 -57.21
C PRO A 714 35.34 2.20 -57.35
N LYS A 715 34.12 2.56 -56.95
CA LYS A 715 33.61 3.94 -57.02
C LYS A 715 34.18 4.88 -55.93
N CYS A 716 34.70 4.38 -54.81
CA CYS A 716 35.37 5.22 -53.81
C CYS A 716 36.83 5.55 -54.19
N LYS A 717 37.42 4.85 -55.17
CA LYS A 717 38.78 5.16 -55.69
C LYS A 717 38.86 6.50 -56.42
N GLU A 718 37.78 6.94 -57.03
CA GLU A 718 37.71 8.28 -57.65
C GLU A 718 37.61 9.37 -56.58
N TYR A 719 36.83 9.13 -55.52
CA TYR A 719 36.75 10.00 -54.34
C TYR A 719 38.07 10.04 -53.54
N GLU A 720 38.81 8.94 -53.50
CA GLU A 720 40.13 8.84 -52.86
C GLU A 720 41.15 9.82 -53.47
N LYS A 721 41.08 10.03 -54.79
CA LYS A 721 41.91 11.01 -55.51
C LYS A 721 41.56 12.46 -55.15
N LEU A 722 40.34 12.73 -54.69
CA LEU A 722 39.82 14.07 -54.38
C LEU A 722 39.96 14.44 -52.89
N SER A 723 39.81 13.48 -51.98
CA SER A 723 39.71 13.74 -50.53
C SER A 723 40.89 13.21 -49.69
N GLY A 724 41.88 12.59 -50.33
CA GLY A 724 42.98 11.87 -49.67
C GLY A 724 42.57 10.45 -49.25
N GLY A 725 43.57 9.55 -49.30
CA GLY A 725 43.45 8.12 -48.99
C GLY A 725 42.83 7.79 -47.63
N MET A 726 42.44 6.54 -47.44
CA MET A 726 41.99 6.01 -46.15
C MET A 726 42.87 4.83 -45.71
N GLU A 727 43.55 4.99 -44.58
CA GLU A 727 44.37 3.91 -44.02
C GLU A 727 43.50 2.86 -43.31
N LYS A 728 43.94 1.60 -43.42
CA LYS A 728 43.34 0.49 -42.69
C LYS A 728 43.67 0.62 -41.20
N VAL A 729 42.64 0.68 -40.36
CA VAL A 729 42.81 0.61 -38.90
C VAL A 729 43.40 -0.76 -38.53
N GLN A 730 44.51 -0.75 -37.81
CA GLN A 730 45.23 -1.95 -37.38
C GLN A 730 44.60 -2.52 -36.11
N LYS A 731 44.75 -3.84 -35.92
CA LYS A 731 44.30 -4.51 -34.69
C LYS A 731 45.15 -4.06 -33.49
N PRO A 732 44.58 -4.07 -32.27
CA PRO A 732 45.32 -3.79 -31.05
C PRO A 732 46.50 -4.75 -30.87
N GLN A 733 47.54 -4.31 -30.15
CA GLN A 733 48.67 -5.17 -29.80
C GLN A 733 48.21 -6.38 -28.99
N PHE A 734 48.79 -7.54 -29.27
CA PHE A 734 48.44 -8.79 -28.60
C PHE A 734 48.77 -8.70 -27.11
N ALA A 735 47.78 -8.99 -26.26
CA ALA A 735 48.03 -9.18 -24.84
C ALA A 735 48.48 -10.63 -24.59
N ASP A 736 49.55 -10.80 -23.82
CA ASP A 736 50.00 -12.12 -23.38
C ASP A 736 49.01 -12.65 -22.33
N TYR A 737 48.34 -13.75 -22.67
CA TYR A 737 47.39 -14.42 -21.79
C TYR A 737 48.00 -14.71 -20.41
N HIS A 738 49.29 -15.04 -20.38
CA HIS A 738 49.99 -15.39 -19.15
C HIS A 738 50.17 -14.18 -18.23
N VAL A 739 50.48 -13.02 -18.80
CA VAL A 739 50.68 -11.75 -18.06
C VAL A 739 49.37 -11.22 -17.50
N THR A 740 48.27 -11.35 -18.24
CA THR A 740 46.95 -10.88 -17.80
C THR A 740 46.40 -11.75 -16.66
N TRP A 741 46.53 -13.09 -16.78
CA TRP A 741 46.17 -14.03 -15.70
C TRP A 741 46.97 -13.78 -14.41
N LEU A 742 48.29 -13.57 -14.54
CA LEU A 742 49.18 -13.23 -13.42
C LEU A 742 48.77 -11.91 -12.74
N THR A 743 48.34 -10.91 -13.51
CA THR A 743 47.94 -9.60 -12.97
C THR A 743 46.61 -9.67 -12.20
N GLU A 744 45.62 -10.43 -12.70
CA GLU A 744 44.33 -10.61 -12.00
C GLU A 744 44.43 -11.48 -10.74
N HIS A 745 45.35 -12.46 -10.72
CA HIS A 745 45.49 -13.39 -9.60
C HIS A 745 46.56 -12.97 -8.57
N SER A 746 47.59 -12.21 -8.96
CA SER A 746 48.63 -11.73 -8.02
C SER A 746 48.13 -10.65 -7.06
N GLY A 747 47.08 -9.89 -7.43
CA GLY A 747 46.48 -8.87 -6.57
C GLY A 747 45.84 -9.41 -5.28
N LYS A 748 45.62 -10.73 -5.18
CA LYS A 748 44.99 -11.39 -4.03
C LYS A 748 45.96 -12.07 -3.05
N ILE A 749 47.28 -12.04 -3.30
CA ILE A 749 48.27 -12.65 -2.40
C ILE A 749 49.27 -11.58 -1.97
N LYS A 750 48.93 -10.86 -0.89
CA LYS A 750 49.93 -10.16 -0.08
C LYS A 750 50.18 -10.97 1.20
N GLU A 751 51.48 -11.24 1.40
CA GLU A 751 52.19 -11.77 2.58
C GLU A 751 52.36 -13.30 2.76
N LYS A 752 53.51 -13.82 2.28
CA LYS A 752 54.69 -14.14 3.12
C LYS A 752 55.91 -14.51 2.24
N PRO A 753 57.16 -14.27 2.68
CA PRO A 753 58.32 -14.15 1.81
C PRO A 753 58.99 -15.50 1.45
N LEU A 754 59.66 -15.46 0.29
CA LEU A 754 60.73 -16.30 -0.27
C LEU A 754 61.09 -17.60 0.47
N LEU A 755 61.11 -18.72 -0.26
CA LEU A 755 62.33 -19.44 -0.61
C LEU A 755 62.07 -20.49 -1.73
N MET A 756 63.16 -20.79 -2.45
CA MET A 756 63.36 -21.81 -3.50
C MET A 756 62.89 -21.50 -4.93
N MET A 757 63.81 -20.82 -5.61
CA MET A 757 64.08 -21.00 -7.04
C MET A 757 64.88 -22.31 -7.22
N GLU A 758 64.36 -23.31 -7.93
CA GLU A 758 65.21 -24.27 -8.63
C GLU A 758 64.54 -24.90 -9.87
N LYS A 759 65.22 -24.67 -11.02
CA LYS A 759 65.31 -25.41 -12.29
C LYS A 759 64.13 -25.53 -13.28
N MET A 760 64.37 -24.87 -14.42
CA MET A 760 64.00 -25.24 -15.79
C MET A 760 64.29 -26.73 -16.11
N GLU A 761 63.47 -27.42 -16.89
CA GLU A 761 63.59 -27.58 -18.36
C GLU A 761 62.58 -28.60 -18.96
N PHE A 762 61.94 -28.19 -20.06
CA PHE A 762 61.54 -28.90 -21.30
C PHE A 762 61.18 -30.40 -21.35
N GLY A 763 60.04 -30.73 -22.00
CA GLY A 763 59.83 -32.05 -22.62
C GLY A 763 58.37 -32.51 -22.84
N SER A 764 57.88 -32.29 -24.07
CA SER A 764 56.95 -33.10 -24.91
C SER A 764 56.04 -34.20 -24.30
N THR A 765 54.78 -34.20 -24.73
CA THR A 765 53.77 -35.32 -24.74
C THR A 765 54.31 -36.62 -25.43
N PRO A 766 53.66 -37.83 -25.39
CA PRO A 766 52.23 -38.15 -25.16
C PRO A 766 51.86 -39.49 -24.41
N GLU A 767 50.55 -39.66 -24.17
CA GLU A 767 49.72 -40.89 -24.14
C GLU A 767 49.85 -42.03 -23.07
N MET A 768 48.71 -42.24 -22.38
CA MET A 768 47.91 -43.49 -22.19
C MET A 768 48.25 -44.55 -21.10
N GLU A 769 47.24 -44.75 -20.23
CA GLU A 769 46.77 -45.93 -19.45
C GLU A 769 47.68 -46.69 -18.45
N SER A 770 47.22 -46.77 -17.17
CA SER A 770 46.82 -48.03 -16.47
C SER A 770 47.08 -48.06 -14.94
N SER A 771 46.01 -48.41 -14.20
CA SER A 771 45.95 -49.23 -12.95
C SER A 771 46.32 -48.69 -11.54
N ARG A 772 45.26 -48.41 -10.76
CA ARG A 772 44.90 -48.78 -9.36
C ARG A 772 46.00 -48.94 -8.27
N THR A 773 45.94 -48.10 -7.23
CA THR A 773 45.38 -48.37 -5.87
C THR A 773 45.40 -47.08 -5.00
N PRO A 774 44.57 -46.96 -3.94
CA PRO A 774 44.09 -45.67 -3.43
C PRO A 774 44.97 -45.12 -2.30
N GLU A 775 45.62 -43.98 -2.54
CA GLU A 775 46.15 -43.16 -1.47
C GLU A 775 45.13 -42.09 -1.11
N ASN A 776 44.77 -42.01 0.17
CA ASN A 776 43.78 -41.08 0.72
C ASN A 776 44.13 -39.64 0.34
N VAL A 777 43.50 -39.15 -0.73
CA VAL A 777 43.52 -37.73 -1.08
C VAL A 777 42.73 -37.01 -0.01
N CYS A 778 43.41 -36.18 0.78
CA CYS A 778 42.71 -35.23 1.61
C CYS A 778 42.12 -34.17 0.70
N ASP A 779 40.81 -34.25 0.44
CA ASP A 779 40.11 -33.21 -0.30
C ASP A 779 40.21 -31.89 0.48
N LYS A 780 40.34 -30.79 -0.27
CA LYS A 780 40.58 -29.41 0.19
C LYS A 780 39.64 -28.89 1.29
N ILE A 781 38.59 -29.65 1.60
CA ILE A 781 37.55 -29.34 2.59
C ILE A 781 37.88 -29.94 3.97
N THR A 782 38.57 -31.09 4.05
CA THR A 782 38.74 -31.84 5.31
C THR A 782 40.07 -31.61 6.02
N CYS A 783 41.07 -31.02 5.36
CA CYS A 783 42.41 -30.76 5.93
C CYS A 783 42.69 -29.30 6.31
N ASP A 784 41.76 -28.38 6.03
CA ASP A 784 41.92 -26.97 6.39
C ASP A 784 41.25 -26.69 7.76
N PRO A 785 42.01 -26.28 8.79
CA PRO A 785 41.48 -25.95 10.12
C PRO A 785 40.33 -24.92 10.08
N PHE A 786 40.34 -24.03 9.07
CA PHE A 786 39.30 -23.03 8.90
C PHE A 786 37.99 -23.64 8.40
N TYR A 787 38.03 -24.58 7.45
CA TYR A 787 36.82 -25.25 6.94
C TYR A 787 36.24 -26.23 7.96
N VAL A 788 37.08 -26.91 8.73
CA VAL A 788 36.62 -27.77 9.85
C VAL A 788 35.95 -26.93 10.94
N GLY A 789 36.53 -25.78 11.29
CA GLY A 789 35.92 -24.82 12.22
C GLY A 789 34.60 -24.24 11.69
N ALA A 790 34.56 -23.85 10.41
CA ALA A 790 33.36 -23.32 9.79
C ALA A 790 32.22 -24.36 9.71
N LEU A 791 32.51 -25.60 9.32
CA LEU A 791 31.52 -26.68 9.29
C LEU A 791 30.95 -26.98 10.68
N GLY A 792 31.78 -26.89 11.73
CA GLY A 792 31.32 -27.01 13.11
C GLY A 792 30.36 -25.89 13.53
N VAL A 793 30.71 -24.63 13.25
CA VAL A 793 29.90 -23.46 13.63
C VAL A 793 28.59 -23.41 12.84
N PHE A 794 28.63 -23.63 11.53
CA PHE A 794 27.42 -23.64 10.69
C PHE A 794 26.53 -24.85 11.00
N GLY A 795 27.11 -26.01 11.31
CA GLY A 795 26.37 -27.18 11.78
C GLY A 795 25.65 -26.93 13.10
N PHE A 796 26.32 -26.27 14.06
CA PHE A 796 25.72 -25.94 15.37
C PHE A 796 24.61 -24.89 15.25
N MET A 797 24.79 -23.86 14.42
CA MET A 797 23.74 -22.88 14.12
C MET A 797 22.53 -23.52 13.41
N GLY A 798 22.77 -24.44 12.47
CA GLY A 798 21.70 -25.21 11.83
C GLY A 798 20.94 -26.09 12.82
N PHE A 799 21.64 -26.74 13.76
CA PHE A 799 21.02 -27.54 14.81
C PHE A 799 20.17 -26.70 15.77
N LEU A 800 20.63 -25.50 16.16
CA LEU A 800 19.86 -24.59 17.01
C LEU A 800 18.60 -24.08 16.31
N LEU A 801 18.68 -23.76 15.02
CA LEU A 801 17.51 -23.35 14.22
C LEU A 801 16.50 -24.48 14.07
N LEU A 802 16.96 -25.70 13.77
CA LEU A 802 16.08 -26.87 13.71
C LEU A 802 15.46 -27.17 15.07
N SER A 803 16.22 -27.07 16.16
CA SER A 803 15.71 -27.28 17.53
C SER A 803 14.68 -26.22 17.92
N PHE A 804 14.85 -24.97 17.50
CA PHE A 804 13.87 -23.89 17.71
C PHE A 804 12.59 -24.13 16.91
N ILE A 805 12.70 -24.59 15.66
CA ILE A 805 11.54 -24.99 14.83
C ILE A 805 10.84 -26.19 15.48
N PHE A 806 11.55 -27.24 15.90
CA PHE A 806 10.93 -28.36 16.60
C PHE A 806 10.31 -27.96 17.94
N TYR A 807 10.92 -27.04 18.69
CA TYR A 807 10.32 -26.49 19.91
C TYR A 807 9.01 -25.73 19.65
N LYS A 808 8.94 -24.96 18.54
CA LYS A 808 7.76 -24.17 18.16
C LYS A 808 6.65 -25.02 17.51
N PHE A 809 7.01 -26.09 16.80
CA PHE A 809 6.09 -26.85 15.93
C PHE A 809 5.85 -28.32 16.36
N THR A 810 6.41 -28.77 17.49
CA THR A 810 6.14 -30.11 18.09
C THR A 810 5.39 -29.92 19.41
N PRO A 811 4.42 -30.78 19.80
CA PRO A 811 3.55 -30.55 20.98
C PRO A 811 4.25 -30.63 22.35
N LEU A 812 5.58 -30.69 22.39
CA LEU A 812 6.40 -30.77 23.61
C LEU A 812 6.35 -29.47 24.46
N GLY A 813 6.02 -28.31 23.86
CA GLY A 813 5.81 -27.05 24.58
C GLY A 813 4.59 -27.05 25.50
N SER A 814 3.57 -27.87 25.19
CA SER A 814 2.34 -27.97 25.99
C SER A 814 2.51 -28.73 27.31
N TYR A 815 3.64 -29.44 27.47
CA TYR A 815 3.88 -30.32 28.63
C TYR A 815 4.42 -29.57 29.86
N PHE A 816 4.97 -28.35 29.69
CA PHE A 816 5.53 -27.53 30.76
C PHE A 816 4.66 -26.33 31.19
N HIS A 817 3.42 -26.23 30.69
CA HIS A 817 2.49 -25.16 31.07
C HIS A 817 1.07 -25.68 31.25
N ASN A 818 0.89 -26.64 32.16
CA ASN A 818 -0.45 -27.12 32.48
C ASN A 818 -0.64 -27.40 33.96
N LYS A 819 -0.82 -26.32 34.74
CA LYS A 819 -1.74 -26.25 35.87
C LYS A 819 -2.27 -24.80 35.91
N ASP A 820 -3.59 -24.67 35.83
CA ASP A 820 -4.39 -23.45 36.08
C ASP A 820 -4.84 -22.55 34.91
N ALA A 821 -5.59 -23.09 33.93
CA ALA A 821 -6.38 -22.23 33.01
C ALA A 821 -7.67 -22.83 32.40
N LYS A 822 -8.31 -23.84 33.01
CA LYS A 822 -9.44 -24.56 32.36
C LYS A 822 -10.85 -23.97 32.61
N LYS A 823 -11.05 -22.64 32.70
CA LYS A 823 -12.43 -22.11 32.85
C LYS A 823 -12.76 -20.70 32.32
N LYS A 824 -12.09 -20.19 31.27
CA LYS A 824 -12.44 -18.85 30.73
C LYS A 824 -12.27 -18.58 29.23
N ASN A 825 -12.21 -19.60 28.36
CA ASN A 825 -12.03 -19.41 26.92
C ASN A 825 -13.27 -19.82 26.10
N ILE A 826 -14.22 -18.89 25.92
CA ILE A 826 -15.17 -18.95 24.77
C ILE A 826 -15.31 -17.58 24.05
N TYR A 827 -14.75 -16.48 24.54
CA TYR A 827 -14.90 -15.16 23.87
C TYR A 827 -13.60 -14.39 23.57
N PHE A 828 -12.42 -15.00 23.80
CA PHE A 828 -11.14 -14.32 23.62
C PHE A 828 -10.34 -14.78 22.38
N GLN A 829 -10.83 -15.76 21.63
CA GLN A 829 -10.07 -16.33 20.50
C GLN A 829 -10.27 -15.58 19.17
N GLN A 830 -11.18 -14.60 19.08
CA GLN A 830 -11.48 -13.94 17.80
C GLN A 830 -10.68 -12.64 17.54
N SER A 831 -9.83 -12.19 18.46
CA SER A 831 -8.93 -11.03 18.23
C SER A 831 -7.46 -11.40 18.04
N GLU A 832 -7.06 -12.64 18.34
CA GLU A 832 -5.66 -13.10 18.18
C GLU A 832 -5.37 -13.73 16.82
N GLU A 833 -6.37 -14.17 16.04
CA GLU A 833 -6.13 -14.80 14.72
C GLU A 833 -5.95 -13.82 13.55
N GLN A 834 -6.08 -12.50 13.73
CA GLN A 834 -6.09 -11.57 12.59
C GLN A 834 -4.74 -10.87 12.28
N PHE A 835 -3.65 -11.24 12.95
CA PHE A 835 -2.30 -10.72 12.64
C PHE A 835 -1.25 -11.80 12.30
N LEU A 836 -1.65 -13.06 12.15
CA LEU A 836 -0.80 -14.15 11.65
C LEU A 836 -1.61 -15.12 10.76
N GLU A 837 -2.02 -14.68 9.57
CA GLU A 837 -2.44 -15.57 8.49
C GLU A 837 -1.82 -15.09 7.17
N ASP A 838 -0.52 -15.30 7.05
CA ASP A 838 0.19 -15.52 5.79
C ASP A 838 1.14 -16.71 6.02
N GLU A 839 0.56 -17.91 6.15
CA GLU A 839 1.09 -19.19 5.66
C GLU A 839 0.02 -20.27 5.86
N PHE A 840 -0.20 -21.07 4.82
CA PHE A 840 -1.27 -22.06 4.65
C PHE A 840 -1.36 -23.10 5.79
N GLU A 841 -2.56 -23.33 6.33
CA GLU A 841 -2.88 -24.58 7.05
C GLU A 841 -4.03 -25.36 6.37
N PHE A 842 -3.73 -26.61 6.05
CA PHE A 842 -4.64 -27.60 5.45
C PHE A 842 -5.75 -27.99 6.43
N ASN A 843 -6.99 -28.06 5.95
CA ASN A 843 -8.09 -28.75 6.63
C ASN A 843 -7.73 -30.22 6.91
N ARG A 844 -7.49 -30.58 8.17
CA ARG A 844 -7.64 -31.97 8.64
C ARG A 844 -9.13 -32.25 8.83
N SER A 845 -9.72 -32.92 7.86
CA SER A 845 -10.97 -33.65 8.06
C SER A 845 -10.69 -34.88 8.95
N ASN A 846 -11.58 -35.13 9.90
CA ASN A 846 -11.60 -36.36 10.69
C ASN A 846 -11.78 -37.55 9.74
N MET A 847 -10.75 -38.36 9.55
CA MET A 847 -10.89 -39.70 8.99
C MET A 847 -11.46 -40.61 10.08
N GLU A 848 -12.66 -41.12 9.82
CA GLU A 848 -13.22 -42.26 10.52
C GLU A 848 -12.27 -43.47 10.44
N ASN A 849 -12.28 -44.27 11.50
CA ASN A 849 -11.53 -45.52 11.63
C ASN A 849 -11.75 -46.46 10.42
N GLY A 850 -10.82 -46.45 9.46
CA GLY A 850 -10.72 -47.43 8.39
C GLY A 850 -9.27 -47.89 8.25
N ARG A 851 -9.00 -49.17 8.55
CA ARG A 851 -7.69 -49.80 8.28
C ARG A 851 -7.43 -49.81 6.76
N MET A 852 -6.56 -48.93 6.28
CA MET A 852 -6.01 -49.02 4.92
C MET A 852 -4.79 -49.96 4.90
N ARG A 853 -4.87 -51.03 4.11
CA ARG A 853 -3.78 -51.96 3.82
C ARG A 853 -2.91 -51.36 2.71
N LEU A 854 -1.62 -51.22 2.96
CA LEU A 854 -0.61 -50.87 1.95
C LEU A 854 -0.30 -52.11 1.11
N ALA A 855 -0.49 -52.01 -0.21
CA ALA A 855 0.08 -52.96 -1.17
C ALA A 855 1.31 -52.30 -1.81
N TYR A 856 2.47 -52.94 -1.67
CA TYR A 856 3.70 -52.58 -2.37
C TYR A 856 3.61 -53.02 -3.83
N HIS A 857 4.08 -52.18 -4.76
CA HIS A 857 4.70 -52.66 -5.98
C HIS A 857 6.06 -51.99 -6.20
N GLN A 858 7.08 -52.83 -6.32
CA GLN A 858 8.40 -52.53 -6.86
C GLN A 858 8.32 -52.49 -8.39
N ALA A 859 8.91 -51.47 -9.00
CA ALA A 859 9.86 -51.53 -10.12
C ALA A 859 10.46 -50.14 -10.32
#